data_AF-C0NCZ6-F1
#
_entry.id   AF-C0NCZ6-F1
#
_cell.length_a   1.000
_cell.length_b   1.000
_cell.length_c   1.000
_cell.angle_alpha   90.00
_cell.angle_beta   90.00
_cell.angle_gamma   90.00
#
_symmetry.space_group_name_H-M   'P 1'
#
loop_
_entity.id
_entity.type
_entity.pdbx_description
1 polymer ?
#
loop_
_entity_poly.entity_id
_entity_poly.type
_entity_poly.pdbx_seq_one_letter_code
_entity_poly.pdbx_strand_id
1 'polypeptide(L)'
;MFSARSSSRICQVFRHHRPARLFSAKTSFAGDHVRIVEVGPRDGLQNEKKAIPLNTKLDLIERLAKTGLTTIEAGSFVPEKWVPQMASTPEILSYLLKTPPKSSHSIAYNYLVPNIKGLQNLVNIMENDSPPASESSDSNALPKPTTEISLFAAATEAFSKANTNCTIEESLERIRPIVALAKEKNIRVRGYVSVALGCPYEGPDVSPHKVAEITATLLEMGADEVSVADTTGMGTAPRTLKLLQTLTSAGIANTDLALHFHDTYGQALVNTIVGLEHGIRIFDSSVGGLGGCPYSKGATGNVSTEDLIHTLHSLGMRTGVNLEEISKIGAWISNELGSNFICYLRRRGCMQIRHSWSYEQTNKEKQRKSYIVHEFLRHGSQSVPISLEHTSRFDRENRVRGKGSHHVVDPRRISHVQKSVTLPLKLQSPRAPHFNGSFFGPPTSPVLGFVSPSNSGFAPRKRSGCSSSPVPVASIPGLTVDESLDWGDWLISRSVRGVLKAPVDCFWRFSKISCSSLGSLGGEGAFPNWLLALLSPLACTVVEKSEIILVFCYGGKKLFMPTSRAEVELGGISLILSDKIFVFPRRIYLFVWVYSATPLSQPPPIDLQPASGWHLELDCGNIRIAQLGNMALRSAARGIRPWARSPRSFADPESHHQLRYASARSGTGTAQSTNQTAHQIDPTLDSPSAAFVAQRAPFMVPTYVRPPPVIDSGKGCYLWDIEQRKYLDFTAGIAVTSLGHSDPGVAEIVSQQSRMLIHSSNLFHNKWTGTLSQLLVTYTVESGAMRGAKQAFICNSGTEANEAAIKFARKVGHSLDPSGAKHEFVSFFNSFHGRTYGALSATPNPKYQAPFAPMVPGFKYGTYNDIAQLQTLITEKTCGVIVEPIQGEGGVHTATPEFLSALRARCDEVGAVLIFDEIQCGLSRTGSLWAHAHPTLEPKDDSPAAHPDILTTAKALGNGIPIGATIVSDKVSQHIKVGDHGTTFGGNPLACRIGQHVLTRLASSALQSSVRSRSTTFRSGLEQLRKRFPDAVEDIRGCGLLLGLQLTEQYKGIVGDITTEARERGLLVITAGDGCLRFVPPLIITDEEIREGLSILGEAMEHVFARAA
;
A
#
# COMPACT_ATOMS: atom_id res chain seq x y z
N MET A 1 57.21 -11.25 -57.36
CA MET A 1 55.89 -11.93 -57.52
C MET A 1 54.84 -11.11 -56.79
N PHE A 2 53.55 -11.39 -56.97
CA PHE A 2 52.47 -10.41 -56.78
C PHE A 2 52.45 -9.70 -55.41
N SER A 3 52.28 -8.38 -55.45
CA SER A 3 52.38 -7.47 -54.30
C SER A 3 51.03 -7.02 -53.76
N ALA A 4 51.01 -6.68 -52.47
CA ALA A 4 49.86 -6.05 -51.85
C ALA A 4 49.58 -4.64 -52.41
N ARG A 5 48.32 -4.21 -52.32
CA ARG A 5 47.94 -2.79 -52.36
C ARG A 5 47.06 -2.45 -51.17
N SER A 6 47.50 -1.47 -50.39
CA SER A 6 46.69 -0.81 -49.38
C SER A 6 45.65 0.11 -50.04
N SER A 7 44.47 0.23 -49.43
CA SER A 7 43.55 1.34 -49.70
C SER A 7 42.74 1.65 -48.46
N SER A 8 43.27 2.55 -47.62
CA SER A 8 42.53 3.12 -46.51
C SER A 8 41.41 4.02 -47.06
N ARG A 9 40.16 3.74 -46.67
CA ARG A 9 39.06 4.69 -46.77
C ARG A 9 38.50 4.97 -45.38
N ILE A 10 38.60 6.23 -44.98
CA ILE A 10 38.03 6.76 -43.75
C ILE A 10 36.52 6.89 -43.97
N CYS A 11 35.74 5.98 -43.39
CA CYS A 11 34.30 6.20 -43.23
C CYS A 11 34.05 6.79 -41.84
N GLN A 12 33.68 8.07 -41.80
CA GLN A 12 33.15 8.70 -40.59
C GLN A 12 31.77 8.10 -40.29
N VAL A 13 31.72 7.06 -39.46
CA VAL A 13 30.45 6.60 -38.88
C VAL A 13 29.98 7.68 -37.91
N PHE A 14 29.09 8.54 -38.37
CA PHE A 14 28.37 9.48 -37.52
C PHE A 14 27.66 8.71 -36.41
N ARG A 15 28.12 8.86 -35.18
CA ARG A 15 27.34 8.46 -34.01
C ARG A 15 26.11 9.36 -33.96
N HIS A 16 24.97 8.87 -34.43
CA HIS A 16 23.69 9.49 -34.07
C HIS A 16 23.62 9.56 -32.55
N HIS A 17 23.51 10.77 -32.01
CA HIS A 17 23.14 10.95 -30.62
C HIS A 17 21.78 10.30 -30.42
N ARG A 18 21.73 9.21 -29.64
CA ARG A 18 20.47 8.81 -29.01
C ARG A 18 19.98 10.04 -28.23
N PRO A 19 18.76 10.56 -28.45
CA PRO A 19 18.14 11.38 -27.44
C PRO A 19 18.10 10.54 -26.16
N ALA A 20 18.50 11.12 -25.02
CA ALA A 20 18.32 10.43 -23.76
C ALA A 20 16.83 10.12 -23.60
N ARG A 21 16.48 8.91 -23.14
CA ARG A 21 15.14 8.67 -22.61
C ARG A 21 14.98 9.60 -21.42
N LEU A 22 14.31 10.74 -21.63
CA LEU A 22 13.82 11.58 -20.55
C LEU A 22 12.94 10.68 -19.71
N PHE A 23 13.31 10.52 -18.43
CA PHE A 23 12.44 9.86 -17.46
C PHE A 23 11.17 10.71 -17.40
N SER A 24 10.08 10.21 -17.99
CA SER A 24 8.81 10.91 -17.95
C SER A 24 8.44 11.13 -16.49
N ALA A 25 8.35 12.40 -16.10
CA ALA A 25 8.03 12.75 -14.72
C ALA A 25 6.65 12.18 -14.37
N LYS A 26 6.44 11.88 -13.08
CA LYS A 26 5.10 11.48 -12.59
C LYS A 26 4.14 12.65 -12.75
N THR A 27 3.45 12.73 -13.89
CA THR A 27 2.41 13.74 -14.13
C THR A 27 1.18 13.40 -13.30
N SER A 28 0.99 14.17 -12.23
CA SER A 28 -0.26 14.25 -11.46
C SER A 28 -1.45 14.64 -12.37
N PHE A 29 -2.67 14.54 -11.83
CA PHE A 29 -3.97 14.65 -12.54
C PHE A 29 -4.36 13.50 -13.50
N ALA A 30 -3.45 12.58 -13.86
CA ALA A 30 -3.75 11.55 -14.87
C ALA A 30 -4.42 10.24 -14.38
N GLY A 31 -4.52 9.99 -13.06
CA GLY A 31 -4.79 8.64 -12.50
C GLY A 31 -6.10 7.96 -12.93
N ASP A 32 -7.15 8.77 -13.18
CA ASP A 32 -8.51 8.30 -13.51
C ASP A 32 -8.81 8.32 -15.02
N HIS A 33 -7.86 8.74 -15.86
CA HIS A 33 -8.07 8.77 -17.32
C HIS A 33 -7.76 7.40 -17.94
N VAL A 34 -8.66 6.94 -18.82
CA VAL A 34 -8.48 5.71 -19.59
C VAL A 34 -8.63 6.00 -21.07
N ARG A 35 -7.57 5.73 -21.84
CA ARG A 35 -7.58 5.89 -23.30
C ARG A 35 -8.26 4.68 -23.94
N ILE A 36 -9.22 4.97 -24.81
CA ILE A 36 -9.87 3.99 -25.68
C ILE A 36 -9.22 4.05 -27.06
N VAL A 37 -8.85 2.89 -27.58
CA VAL A 37 -8.42 2.70 -28.98
C VAL A 37 -9.58 2.02 -29.71
N GLU A 38 -10.26 2.78 -30.56
CA GLU A 38 -11.41 2.27 -31.32
C GLU A 38 -10.94 1.50 -32.55
N VAL A 39 -11.08 0.17 -32.55
CA VAL A 39 -10.63 -0.72 -33.63
C VAL A 39 -11.73 -1.06 -34.64
N GLY A 40 -12.96 -0.57 -34.45
CA GLY A 40 -14.13 -0.87 -35.28
C GLY A 40 -13.90 -0.75 -36.79
N PRO A 41 -13.35 0.36 -37.33
CA PRO A 41 -13.19 0.53 -38.78
C PRO A 41 -12.23 -0.48 -39.43
N ARG A 42 -11.21 -0.98 -38.70
CA ARG A 42 -10.28 -2.02 -39.17
C ARG A 42 -10.73 -3.41 -38.73
N ASP A 43 -10.61 -3.71 -37.44
CA ASP A 43 -10.84 -5.05 -36.88
C ASP A 43 -12.33 -5.42 -36.87
N GLY A 44 -13.19 -4.45 -36.57
CA GLY A 44 -14.64 -4.62 -36.56
C GLY A 44 -15.20 -5.03 -37.92
N LEU A 45 -14.68 -4.44 -39.00
CA LEU A 45 -15.17 -4.64 -40.37
C LEU A 45 -14.47 -5.78 -41.15
N GLN A 46 -13.32 -6.28 -40.71
CA GLN A 46 -12.49 -7.22 -41.50
C GLN A 46 -13.17 -8.55 -41.85
N ASN A 47 -14.11 -9.02 -41.02
CA ASN A 47 -14.77 -10.32 -41.18
C ASN A 47 -16.12 -10.24 -41.93
N GLU A 48 -16.59 -9.04 -42.28
CA GLU A 48 -17.95 -8.86 -42.79
C GLU A 48 -18.13 -9.43 -44.20
N LYS A 49 -19.14 -10.29 -44.38
CA LYS A 49 -19.30 -11.11 -45.59
C LYS A 49 -19.70 -10.32 -46.84
N LYS A 50 -20.25 -9.12 -46.65
CA LYS A 50 -20.63 -8.20 -47.73
C LYS A 50 -19.46 -7.24 -48.00
N ALA A 51 -19.27 -6.84 -49.25
CA ALA A 51 -18.37 -5.72 -49.56
C ALA A 51 -18.93 -4.43 -48.97
N ILE A 52 -18.19 -3.80 -48.06
CA ILE A 52 -18.58 -2.54 -47.40
C ILE A 52 -18.12 -1.36 -48.27
N PRO A 53 -19.01 -0.45 -48.71
CA PRO A 53 -18.64 0.73 -49.49
C PRO A 53 -17.64 1.63 -48.78
N LEU A 54 -16.78 2.31 -49.55
CA LEU A 54 -15.83 3.30 -49.02
C LEU A 54 -16.55 4.38 -48.20
N ASN A 55 -17.66 4.93 -48.72
CA ASN A 55 -18.42 5.99 -48.05
C ASN A 55 -18.92 5.56 -46.65
N THR A 56 -19.34 4.30 -46.47
CA THR A 56 -19.78 3.79 -45.16
C THR A 56 -18.63 3.72 -44.15
N LYS A 57 -17.41 3.40 -44.61
CA LYS A 57 -16.19 3.40 -43.77
C LYS A 57 -15.77 4.83 -43.40
N LEU A 58 -15.83 5.76 -44.35
CA LEU A 58 -15.52 7.18 -44.11
C LEU A 58 -16.51 7.81 -43.15
N ASP A 59 -17.82 7.60 -43.34
CA ASP A 59 -18.86 8.09 -42.43
C ASP A 59 -18.74 7.49 -41.02
N LEU A 60 -18.36 6.20 -40.90
CA LEU A 60 -18.03 5.59 -39.61
C LEU A 60 -16.87 6.33 -38.92
N ILE A 61 -15.73 6.52 -39.60
CA ILE A 61 -14.55 7.21 -39.03
C ILE A 61 -14.89 8.67 -38.68
N GLU A 62 -15.62 9.36 -39.55
CA GLU A 62 -16.07 10.73 -39.32
C GLU A 62 -16.99 10.87 -38.11
N ARG A 63 -17.90 9.92 -37.90
CA ARG A 63 -18.77 9.90 -36.72
C ARG A 63 -17.99 9.61 -35.45
N LEU A 64 -17.11 8.61 -35.48
CA LEU A 64 -16.25 8.25 -34.35
C LEU A 64 -15.36 9.43 -33.91
N ALA A 65 -14.78 10.17 -34.86
CA ALA A 65 -13.98 11.37 -34.59
C ALA A 65 -14.72 12.48 -33.82
N LYS A 66 -16.05 12.54 -33.97
CA LYS A 66 -16.93 13.54 -33.31
C LYS A 66 -17.31 13.13 -31.87
N THR A 67 -16.96 11.92 -31.41
CA THR A 67 -17.31 11.42 -30.07
C THR A 67 -16.38 11.84 -28.94
N GLY A 68 -15.15 12.30 -29.25
CA GLY A 68 -14.09 12.57 -28.27
C GLY A 68 -12.99 11.50 -28.19
N LEU A 69 -13.09 10.42 -28.98
CA LEU A 69 -12.00 9.44 -29.18
C LEU A 69 -10.71 10.12 -29.66
N THR A 70 -9.56 9.68 -29.13
CA THR A 70 -8.22 10.20 -29.48
C THR A 70 -7.36 9.20 -30.28
N THR A 71 -7.82 7.96 -30.45
CA THR A 71 -7.14 6.95 -31.28
C THR A 71 -8.18 6.08 -31.99
N ILE A 72 -8.07 5.97 -33.32
CA ILE A 72 -8.97 5.19 -34.17
C ILE A 72 -8.12 4.36 -35.14
N GLU A 73 -8.34 3.05 -35.20
CA GLU A 73 -7.69 2.20 -36.21
C GLU A 73 -8.50 2.24 -37.52
N ALA A 74 -7.98 2.97 -38.51
CA ALA A 74 -8.72 3.40 -39.69
C ALA A 74 -8.67 2.41 -40.87
N GLY A 75 -7.70 1.48 -40.89
CA GLY A 75 -7.56 0.50 -41.97
C GLY A 75 -6.31 -0.37 -41.86
N SER A 76 -6.00 -1.13 -42.92
CA SER A 76 -4.91 -2.10 -42.92
C SER A 76 -4.27 -2.25 -44.30
N PHE A 77 -2.95 -2.17 -44.37
CA PHE A 77 -2.14 -2.42 -45.57
C PHE A 77 -1.81 -3.91 -45.75
N VAL A 78 -2.83 -4.75 -45.55
CA VAL A 78 -2.87 -6.15 -46.00
C VAL A 78 -3.13 -6.22 -47.52
N PRO A 79 -2.69 -7.28 -48.22
CA PRO A 79 -3.09 -7.47 -49.61
C PRO A 79 -4.59 -7.74 -49.71
N GLU A 80 -5.28 -6.99 -50.58
CA GLU A 80 -6.72 -7.06 -50.85
C GLU A 80 -7.26 -8.49 -51.04
N LYS A 81 -6.46 -9.38 -51.65
CA LYS A 81 -6.79 -10.79 -51.89
C LYS A 81 -7.09 -11.57 -50.61
N TRP A 82 -6.51 -11.19 -49.49
CA TRP A 82 -6.69 -11.87 -48.19
C TRP A 82 -7.77 -11.22 -47.34
N VAL A 83 -7.94 -9.90 -47.42
CA VAL A 83 -8.99 -9.16 -46.70
C VAL A 83 -9.58 -8.08 -47.64
N PRO A 84 -10.53 -8.43 -48.53
CA PRO A 84 -11.14 -7.49 -49.48
C PRO A 84 -11.78 -6.26 -48.81
N GLN A 85 -12.23 -6.41 -47.58
CA GLN A 85 -12.82 -5.37 -46.73
C GLN A 85 -11.82 -4.22 -46.48
N MET A 86 -10.51 -4.52 -46.47
CA MET A 86 -9.43 -3.55 -46.24
C MET A 86 -8.83 -2.98 -47.54
N ALA A 87 -9.27 -3.42 -48.72
CA ALA A 87 -8.71 -2.98 -50.01
C ALA A 87 -8.70 -1.45 -50.17
N SER A 88 -9.76 -0.77 -49.69
CA SER A 88 -9.92 0.69 -49.76
C SER A 88 -9.16 1.48 -48.69
N THR A 89 -8.12 0.91 -48.07
CA THR A 89 -7.31 1.60 -47.05
C THR A 89 -6.50 2.78 -47.61
N PRO A 90 -5.88 2.70 -48.80
CA PRO A 90 -5.16 3.83 -49.41
C PRO A 90 -6.02 5.10 -49.55
N GLU A 91 -7.26 4.94 -49.99
CA GLU A 91 -8.23 6.02 -50.18
C GLU A 91 -8.68 6.62 -48.84
N ILE A 92 -8.83 5.78 -47.79
CA ILE A 92 -9.12 6.25 -46.42
C ILE A 92 -7.96 7.09 -45.87
N LEU A 93 -6.70 6.65 -46.06
CA LEU A 93 -5.53 7.43 -45.66
C LEU A 93 -5.45 8.76 -46.45
N SER A 94 -5.62 8.71 -47.78
CA SER A 94 -5.63 9.90 -48.63
C SER A 94 -6.72 10.90 -48.21
N TYR A 95 -7.92 10.42 -47.90
CA TYR A 95 -9.03 11.27 -47.41
C TYR A 95 -8.71 11.91 -46.06
N LEU A 96 -8.20 11.15 -45.09
CA LEU A 96 -7.95 11.66 -43.74
C LEU A 96 -6.75 12.63 -43.67
N LEU A 97 -5.77 12.51 -44.58
CA LEU A 97 -4.66 13.47 -44.73
C LEU A 97 -5.13 14.80 -45.35
N LYS A 98 -6.00 14.75 -46.36
CA LYS A 98 -6.49 15.93 -47.11
C LYS A 98 -7.67 16.63 -46.44
N THR A 99 -8.57 15.85 -45.83
CA THR A 99 -9.87 16.30 -45.31
C THR A 99 -10.08 15.72 -43.90
N PRO A 100 -9.23 16.08 -42.91
CA PRO A 100 -9.32 15.54 -41.56
C PRO A 100 -10.67 15.89 -40.90
N PRO A 101 -11.38 14.92 -40.29
CA PRO A 101 -12.66 15.15 -39.62
C PRO A 101 -12.53 16.15 -38.47
N LYS A 102 -13.53 17.02 -38.28
CA LYS A 102 -13.55 17.98 -37.17
C LYS A 102 -13.76 17.25 -35.83
N SER A 103 -12.73 17.28 -34.99
CA SER A 103 -12.70 16.74 -33.63
C SER A 103 -12.37 17.83 -32.60
N SER A 104 -12.65 17.58 -31.31
CA SER A 104 -12.28 18.47 -30.20
C SER A 104 -10.84 18.26 -29.71
N HIS A 105 -10.19 17.16 -30.11
CA HIS A 105 -8.85 16.75 -29.70
C HIS A 105 -8.08 16.22 -30.92
N SER A 106 -6.75 16.15 -30.86
CA SER A 106 -5.96 15.47 -31.91
C SER A 106 -6.30 13.97 -31.90
N ILE A 107 -6.42 13.40 -33.10
CA ILE A 107 -6.70 11.98 -33.30
C ILE A 107 -5.47 11.32 -33.92
N ALA A 108 -5.02 10.24 -33.29
CA ALA A 108 -4.09 9.29 -33.89
C ALA A 108 -4.88 8.29 -34.77
N TYR A 109 -4.67 8.35 -36.08
CA TYR A 109 -5.18 7.37 -37.03
C TYR A 109 -4.16 6.25 -37.21
N ASN A 110 -4.49 5.09 -36.66
CA ASN A 110 -3.62 3.91 -36.69
C ASN A 110 -3.94 3.00 -37.88
N TYR A 111 -2.91 2.41 -38.49
CA TYR A 111 -3.06 1.48 -39.62
C TYR A 111 -2.28 0.20 -39.40
N LEU A 112 -2.91 -0.96 -39.63
CA LEU A 112 -2.22 -2.25 -39.51
C LEU A 112 -1.28 -2.48 -40.71
N VAL A 113 0.00 -2.73 -40.42
CA VAL A 113 1.06 -2.90 -41.43
C VAL A 113 1.85 -4.19 -41.17
N PRO A 114 1.42 -5.33 -41.74
CA PRO A 114 2.02 -6.65 -41.46
C PRO A 114 3.26 -6.97 -42.32
N ASN A 115 3.67 -6.07 -43.23
CA ASN A 115 4.84 -6.27 -44.09
C ASN A 115 5.41 -4.93 -44.59
N ILE A 116 6.69 -4.93 -44.98
CA ILE A 116 7.41 -3.72 -45.39
C ILE A 116 6.82 -3.01 -46.62
N LYS A 117 6.18 -3.73 -47.55
CA LYS A 117 5.51 -3.10 -48.72
C LYS A 117 4.27 -2.32 -48.31
N GLY A 118 3.57 -2.78 -47.27
CA GLY A 118 2.48 -2.04 -46.66
C GLY A 118 2.95 -0.71 -46.07
N LEU A 119 4.10 -0.72 -45.37
CA LEU A 119 4.70 0.51 -44.83
C LEU A 119 5.14 1.46 -45.93
N GLN A 120 5.80 0.94 -46.96
CA GLN A 120 6.21 1.73 -48.13
C GLN A 120 5.01 2.37 -48.82
N ASN A 121 3.88 1.66 -48.97
CA ASN A 121 2.67 2.24 -49.54
C ASN A 121 2.08 3.35 -48.66
N LEU A 122 1.98 3.12 -47.34
CA LEU A 122 1.54 4.12 -46.36
C LEU A 122 2.42 5.38 -46.39
N VAL A 123 3.75 5.21 -46.38
CA VAL A 123 4.73 6.32 -46.45
C VAL A 123 4.62 7.07 -47.78
N ASN A 124 4.51 6.37 -48.91
CA ASN A 124 4.32 7.00 -50.22
C ASN A 124 3.04 7.85 -50.26
N ILE A 125 1.94 7.38 -49.67
CA ILE A 125 0.69 8.16 -49.60
C ILE A 125 0.87 9.38 -48.69
N MET A 126 1.48 9.21 -47.51
CA MET A 126 1.79 10.34 -46.62
C MET A 126 2.67 11.40 -47.29
N GLU A 127 3.68 11.01 -48.07
CA GLU A 127 4.59 11.94 -48.75
C GLU A 127 3.95 12.67 -49.94
N ASN A 128 2.97 12.06 -50.62
CA ASN A 128 2.25 12.69 -51.74
C ASN A 128 1.03 13.52 -51.31
N ASP A 129 0.33 13.10 -50.25
CA ASP A 129 -0.99 13.64 -49.88
C ASP A 129 -1.00 14.53 -48.62
N SER A 130 0.11 14.66 -47.90
CA SER A 130 0.19 15.58 -46.75
C SER A 130 0.17 17.05 -47.21
N PRO A 131 -0.61 17.94 -46.56
CA PRO A 131 -0.55 19.37 -46.85
C PRO A 131 0.83 19.94 -46.49
N PRO A 132 1.36 20.90 -47.29
CA PRO A 132 2.71 21.42 -47.15
C PRO A 132 2.96 22.06 -45.78
N ALA A 133 4.18 21.91 -45.26
CA ALA A 133 4.54 22.25 -43.88
C ALA A 133 4.61 23.76 -43.55
N SER A 134 4.17 24.64 -44.46
CA SER A 134 4.32 26.09 -44.40
C SER A 134 3.11 26.86 -43.86
N GLU A 135 1.95 26.22 -43.65
CA GLU A 135 0.70 26.90 -43.24
C GLU A 135 0.17 26.39 -41.90
N SER A 136 0.67 26.96 -40.78
CA SER A 136 -0.10 27.26 -39.54
C SER A 136 0.82 27.72 -38.41
N SER A 137 0.89 29.04 -38.18
CA SER A 137 1.45 29.65 -36.96
C SER A 137 0.36 30.36 -36.14
N ASP A 138 -0.89 29.92 -36.31
CA ASP A 138 -2.10 30.55 -35.79
C ASP A 138 -2.62 29.78 -34.56
N SER A 139 -2.71 30.44 -33.41
CA SER A 139 -2.98 29.81 -32.12
C SER A 139 -4.42 29.32 -31.93
N ASN A 140 -5.30 29.53 -32.93
CA ASN A 140 -6.67 29.01 -32.98
C ASN A 140 -6.85 27.82 -33.94
N ALA A 141 -5.76 27.27 -34.50
CA ALA A 141 -5.84 26.13 -35.41
C ALA A 141 -6.38 24.86 -34.71
N LEU A 142 -7.21 24.09 -35.43
CA LEU A 142 -7.72 22.80 -34.96
C LEU A 142 -6.55 21.80 -34.72
N PRO A 143 -6.65 20.90 -33.73
CA PRO A 143 -5.60 19.92 -33.46
C PRO A 143 -5.30 19.03 -34.68
N LYS A 144 -4.11 19.17 -35.27
CA LYS A 144 -3.71 18.38 -36.44
C LYS A 144 -3.60 16.89 -36.06
N PRO A 145 -4.26 15.96 -36.78
CA PRO A 145 -4.19 14.53 -36.48
C PRO A 145 -2.81 13.94 -36.84
N THR A 146 -2.52 12.77 -36.29
CA THR A 146 -1.28 12.02 -36.52
C THR A 146 -1.56 10.66 -37.16
N THR A 147 -0.55 10.10 -37.82
CA THR A 147 -0.59 8.73 -38.36
C THR A 147 0.29 7.81 -37.53
N GLU A 148 -0.24 6.64 -37.17
CA GLU A 148 0.46 5.59 -36.42
C GLU A 148 0.33 4.25 -37.16
N ILE A 149 1.20 3.28 -36.84
CA ILE A 149 1.08 1.91 -37.38
C ILE A 149 0.97 0.86 -36.29
N SER A 150 0.12 -0.14 -36.51
CA SER A 150 0.10 -1.39 -35.74
C SER A 150 0.79 -2.53 -36.47
N LEU A 151 1.34 -3.47 -35.71
CA LEU A 151 1.93 -4.73 -36.19
C LEU A 151 1.76 -5.82 -35.13
N PHE A 152 1.68 -7.08 -35.53
CA PHE A 152 1.34 -8.19 -34.62
C PHE A 152 2.35 -9.35 -34.67
N ALA A 153 2.57 -9.94 -33.50
CA ALA A 153 3.14 -11.26 -33.30
C ALA A 153 2.11 -12.17 -32.60
N ALA A 154 2.35 -13.48 -32.58
CA ALA A 154 1.50 -14.46 -31.91
C ALA A 154 2.23 -15.09 -30.72
N ALA A 155 1.52 -15.35 -29.62
CA ALA A 155 2.09 -16.02 -28.44
C ALA A 155 2.35 -17.53 -28.64
N THR A 156 1.91 -18.11 -29.75
CA THR A 156 1.93 -19.55 -30.04
C THR A 156 2.33 -19.86 -31.49
N GLU A 157 3.07 -20.95 -31.69
CA GLU A 157 3.65 -21.29 -33.00
C GLU A 157 2.56 -21.75 -33.99
N ALA A 158 1.57 -22.53 -33.53
CA ALA A 158 0.47 -22.96 -34.38
C ALA A 158 -0.37 -21.77 -34.88
N PHE A 159 -0.60 -20.75 -34.05
CA PHE A 159 -1.29 -19.53 -34.49
C PHE A 159 -0.41 -18.65 -35.37
N SER A 160 0.88 -18.49 -35.07
CA SER A 160 1.82 -17.78 -35.95
C SER A 160 1.81 -18.38 -37.35
N LYS A 161 1.90 -19.72 -37.44
CA LYS A 161 1.93 -20.44 -38.71
C LYS A 161 0.57 -20.44 -39.44
N ALA A 162 -0.56 -20.51 -38.73
CA ALA A 162 -1.88 -20.41 -39.35
C ALA A 162 -2.19 -18.99 -39.89
N ASN A 163 -1.73 -17.95 -39.19
CA ASN A 163 -2.01 -16.55 -39.53
C ASN A 163 -1.02 -15.99 -40.58
N THR A 164 0.28 -16.26 -40.42
CA THR A 164 1.36 -15.62 -41.21
C THR A 164 2.23 -16.59 -42.01
N ASN A 165 2.01 -17.90 -41.88
CA ASN A 165 2.83 -18.97 -42.45
C ASN A 165 4.34 -18.81 -42.15
N CYS A 166 4.66 -18.44 -40.90
CA CYS A 166 6.03 -18.41 -40.37
C CYS A 166 6.05 -18.63 -38.85
N THR A 167 7.21 -18.98 -38.29
CA THR A 167 7.39 -19.13 -36.84
C THR A 167 7.29 -17.79 -36.10
N ILE A 168 7.22 -17.82 -34.76
CA ILE A 168 7.25 -16.58 -33.96
C ILE A 168 8.55 -15.82 -34.22
N GLU A 169 9.69 -16.53 -34.31
CA GLU A 169 11.02 -15.95 -34.59
C GLU A 169 11.10 -15.33 -35.99
N GLU A 170 10.64 -16.04 -37.03
CA GLU A 170 10.57 -15.51 -38.40
C GLU A 170 9.66 -14.27 -38.50
N SER A 171 8.56 -14.24 -37.73
CA SER A 171 7.66 -13.10 -37.66
C SER A 171 8.33 -11.89 -37.01
N LEU A 172 9.05 -12.10 -35.90
CA LEU A 172 9.81 -11.05 -35.20
C LEU A 172 10.94 -10.46 -36.07
N GLU A 173 11.66 -11.28 -36.84
CA GLU A 173 12.66 -10.77 -37.79
C GLU A 173 12.03 -10.00 -38.96
N ARG A 174 10.85 -10.40 -39.44
CA ARG A 174 10.08 -9.63 -40.45
C ARG A 174 9.59 -8.28 -39.91
N ILE A 175 9.36 -8.16 -38.61
CA ILE A 175 8.93 -6.93 -37.94
C ILE A 175 10.06 -5.90 -37.83
N ARG A 176 11.31 -6.29 -37.55
CA ARG A 176 12.46 -5.37 -37.38
C ARG A 176 12.58 -4.27 -38.45
N PRO A 177 12.59 -4.56 -39.78
CA PRO A 177 12.72 -3.52 -40.80
C PRO A 177 11.50 -2.59 -40.89
N ILE A 178 10.31 -3.06 -40.48
CA ILE A 178 9.09 -2.24 -40.42
C ILE A 178 9.22 -1.20 -39.30
N VAL A 179 9.64 -1.64 -38.10
CA VAL A 179 9.88 -0.71 -36.97
C VAL A 179 10.98 0.29 -37.32
N ALA A 180 12.09 -0.16 -37.90
CA ALA A 180 13.21 0.71 -38.27
C ALA A 180 12.79 1.84 -39.24
N LEU A 181 12.10 1.50 -40.34
CA LEU A 181 11.63 2.49 -41.32
C LEU A 181 10.54 3.40 -40.73
N ALA A 182 9.67 2.88 -39.86
CA ALA A 182 8.66 3.70 -39.19
C ALA A 182 9.30 4.77 -38.29
N LYS A 183 10.36 4.41 -37.54
CA LYS A 183 11.10 5.38 -36.71
C LYS A 183 11.94 6.35 -37.53
N GLU A 184 12.51 5.92 -38.66
CA GLU A 184 13.16 6.82 -39.61
C GLU A 184 12.19 7.92 -40.11
N LYS A 185 10.93 7.55 -40.35
CA LYS A 185 9.84 8.45 -40.77
C LYS A 185 9.09 9.13 -39.60
N ASN A 186 9.56 8.97 -38.36
CA ASN A 186 8.95 9.50 -37.13
C ASN A 186 7.47 9.10 -36.92
N ILE A 187 7.10 7.88 -37.34
CA ILE A 187 5.78 7.28 -37.17
C ILE A 187 5.75 6.47 -35.86
N ARG A 188 4.69 6.61 -35.04
CA ARG A 188 4.52 5.79 -33.83
C ARG A 188 4.12 4.36 -34.18
N VAL A 189 4.58 3.41 -33.37
CA VAL A 189 4.51 1.97 -33.63
C VAL A 189 3.86 1.25 -32.45
N ARG A 190 2.70 0.64 -32.69
CA ARG A 190 1.92 -0.14 -31.73
C ARG A 190 2.09 -1.64 -31.97
N GLY A 191 2.73 -2.33 -31.04
CA GLY A 191 2.83 -3.79 -31.09
C GLY A 191 1.52 -4.47 -30.66
N TYR A 192 1.28 -5.68 -31.16
CA TYR A 192 0.21 -6.57 -30.73
C TYR A 192 0.78 -7.97 -30.46
N VAL A 193 0.42 -8.57 -29.32
CA VAL A 193 0.70 -9.98 -29.02
C VAL A 193 -0.62 -10.74 -28.95
N SER A 194 -0.94 -11.41 -30.05
CA SER A 194 -2.18 -12.19 -30.23
C SER A 194 -2.17 -13.48 -29.41
N VAL A 195 -3.37 -14.02 -29.15
CA VAL A 195 -3.63 -15.29 -28.44
C VAL A 195 -2.97 -15.41 -27.05
N ALA A 196 -2.79 -14.28 -26.36
CA ALA A 196 -2.04 -14.19 -25.11
C ALA A 196 -2.71 -14.87 -23.90
N LEU A 197 -4.03 -15.04 -23.93
CA LEU A 197 -4.84 -15.67 -22.87
C LEU A 197 -5.54 -16.96 -23.32
N GLY A 198 -5.25 -17.42 -24.53
CA GLY A 198 -5.82 -18.62 -25.12
C GLY A 198 -5.60 -18.69 -26.63
N CYS A 199 -5.31 -19.88 -27.14
CA CYS A 199 -5.02 -20.16 -28.55
C CYS A 199 -6.06 -21.14 -29.13
N PRO A 200 -6.64 -20.90 -30.32
CA PRO A 200 -7.62 -21.80 -30.92
C PRO A 200 -7.01 -23.13 -31.41
N TYR A 201 -5.68 -23.25 -31.45
CA TYR A 201 -4.96 -24.44 -31.91
C TYR A 201 -4.22 -25.19 -30.78
N GLU A 202 -3.72 -24.47 -29.78
CA GLU A 202 -2.94 -25.02 -28.66
C GLU A 202 -3.72 -25.03 -27.32
N GLY A 203 -4.95 -24.50 -27.32
CA GLY A 203 -5.82 -24.48 -26.15
C GLY A 203 -5.63 -23.25 -25.25
N PRO A 204 -6.25 -23.25 -24.06
CA PRO A 204 -6.39 -22.06 -23.23
C PRO A 204 -5.20 -21.76 -22.30
N ASP A 205 -4.20 -22.64 -22.22
CA ASP A 205 -3.08 -22.54 -21.27
C ASP A 205 -1.78 -22.04 -21.93
N VAL A 206 -1.90 -20.94 -22.67
CA VAL A 206 -0.78 -20.22 -23.30
C VAL A 206 0.16 -19.67 -22.22
N SER A 207 1.48 -19.81 -22.44
CA SER A 207 2.51 -19.44 -21.46
C SER A 207 2.63 -17.93 -21.25
N PRO A 208 2.35 -17.39 -20.05
CA PRO A 208 2.51 -15.95 -19.77
C PRO A 208 3.95 -15.46 -19.95
N HIS A 209 4.94 -16.34 -19.70
CA HIS A 209 6.35 -16.00 -19.90
C HIS A 209 6.69 -15.82 -21.39
N LYS A 210 6.06 -16.57 -22.30
CA LYS A 210 6.28 -16.39 -23.75
C LYS A 210 5.62 -15.11 -24.26
N VAL A 211 4.44 -14.76 -23.74
CA VAL A 211 3.83 -13.44 -23.99
C VAL A 211 4.75 -12.32 -23.53
N ALA A 212 5.35 -12.43 -22.34
CA ALA A 212 6.28 -11.43 -21.81
C ALA A 212 7.58 -11.33 -22.63
N GLU A 213 8.17 -12.44 -23.04
CA GLU A 213 9.34 -12.50 -23.93
C GLU A 213 9.09 -11.74 -25.25
N ILE A 214 7.97 -12.01 -25.91
CA ILE A 214 7.58 -11.35 -27.17
C ILE A 214 7.27 -9.86 -26.94
N THR A 215 6.59 -9.53 -25.84
CA THR A 215 6.24 -8.14 -25.49
C THR A 215 7.50 -7.30 -25.24
N ALA A 216 8.46 -7.82 -24.46
CA ALA A 216 9.75 -7.18 -24.25
C ALA A 216 10.51 -7.02 -25.57
N THR A 217 10.53 -8.05 -26.41
CA THR A 217 11.18 -8.02 -27.73
C THR A 217 10.62 -6.91 -28.63
N LEU A 218 9.29 -6.71 -28.67
CA LEU A 218 8.65 -5.63 -29.44
C LEU A 218 9.01 -4.23 -28.90
N LEU A 219 9.04 -4.06 -27.58
CA LEU A 219 9.45 -2.80 -26.93
C LEU A 219 10.95 -2.50 -27.14
N GLU A 220 11.81 -3.52 -27.16
CA GLU A 220 13.24 -3.41 -27.45
C GLU A 220 13.53 -3.09 -28.92
N MET A 221 12.74 -3.63 -29.85
CA MET A 221 12.76 -3.21 -31.27
C MET A 221 12.34 -1.75 -31.45
N GLY A 222 11.54 -1.21 -30.53
CA GLY A 222 11.12 0.19 -30.51
C GLY A 222 9.62 0.43 -30.67
N ALA A 223 8.74 -0.56 -30.43
CA ALA A 223 7.32 -0.27 -30.24
C ALA A 223 7.15 0.76 -29.09
N ASP A 224 6.28 1.75 -29.28
CA ASP A 224 5.99 2.78 -28.27
C ASP A 224 5.01 2.28 -27.19
N GLU A 225 4.27 1.22 -27.52
CA GLU A 225 3.26 0.55 -26.70
C GLU A 225 2.95 -0.83 -27.29
N VAL A 226 2.52 -1.79 -26.46
CA VAL A 226 2.10 -3.13 -26.91
C VAL A 226 0.72 -3.50 -26.35
N SER A 227 -0.21 -3.87 -27.23
CA SER A 227 -1.48 -4.50 -26.86
C SER A 227 -1.28 -6.00 -26.63
N VAL A 228 -1.62 -6.47 -25.45
CA VAL A 228 -1.63 -7.90 -25.12
C VAL A 228 -3.07 -8.41 -25.28
N ALA A 229 -3.28 -9.32 -26.23
CA ALA A 229 -4.60 -9.55 -26.81
C ALA A 229 -5.15 -10.96 -26.52
N ASP A 230 -6.35 -11.02 -25.93
CA ASP A 230 -7.19 -12.22 -25.95
C ASP A 230 -8.01 -12.26 -27.24
N THR A 231 -7.36 -12.76 -28.28
CA THR A 231 -7.91 -13.02 -29.62
C THR A 231 -9.01 -14.10 -29.62
N THR A 232 -9.35 -14.70 -28.48
CA THR A 232 -10.32 -15.81 -28.37
C THR A 232 -11.49 -15.56 -27.41
N GLY A 233 -11.32 -14.67 -26.43
CA GLY A 233 -12.23 -14.46 -25.31
C GLY A 233 -12.11 -15.50 -24.18
N MET A 234 -11.10 -16.41 -24.23
CA MET A 234 -10.88 -17.47 -23.23
C MET A 234 -10.21 -16.99 -21.93
N GLY A 235 -9.83 -15.71 -21.86
CA GLY A 235 -9.26 -15.07 -20.69
C GLY A 235 -10.26 -14.98 -19.55
N THR A 236 -9.78 -15.27 -18.34
CA THR A 236 -10.54 -15.18 -17.09
C THR A 236 -9.74 -14.35 -16.09
N ALA A 237 -10.42 -13.71 -15.13
CA ALA A 237 -9.76 -12.82 -14.16
C ALA A 237 -8.45 -13.39 -13.55
N PRO A 238 -8.37 -14.67 -13.11
CA PRO A 238 -7.12 -15.24 -12.62
C PRO A 238 -6.01 -15.42 -13.68
N ARG A 239 -6.37 -15.75 -14.93
CA ARG A 239 -5.41 -15.84 -16.04
C ARG A 239 -4.90 -14.45 -16.43
N THR A 240 -5.80 -13.47 -16.56
CA THR A 240 -5.48 -12.07 -16.86
C THR A 240 -4.56 -11.47 -15.79
N LEU A 241 -4.87 -11.67 -14.51
CA LEU A 241 -4.03 -11.21 -13.40
C LEU A 241 -2.65 -11.90 -13.41
N LYS A 242 -2.60 -13.23 -13.59
CA LYS A 242 -1.33 -13.96 -13.68
C LYS A 242 -0.46 -13.49 -14.86
N LEU A 243 -1.09 -13.17 -16.00
CA LEU A 243 -0.40 -12.64 -17.17
C LEU A 243 0.20 -11.26 -16.89
N LEU A 244 -0.60 -10.34 -16.34
CA LEU A 244 -0.14 -8.99 -15.98
C LEU A 244 0.96 -9.02 -14.91
N GLN A 245 0.83 -9.86 -13.88
CA GLN A 245 1.89 -10.12 -12.91
C GLN A 245 3.18 -10.66 -13.54
N THR A 246 3.07 -11.51 -14.57
CA THR A 246 4.24 -12.04 -15.30
C THR A 246 4.91 -10.95 -16.15
N LEU A 247 4.13 -10.10 -16.82
CA LEU A 247 4.64 -8.96 -17.60
C LEU A 247 5.39 -7.96 -16.71
N THR A 248 4.80 -7.56 -15.58
CA THR A 248 5.48 -6.69 -14.60
C THR A 248 6.71 -7.36 -13.98
N SER A 249 6.68 -8.68 -13.75
CA SER A 249 7.85 -9.43 -13.26
C SER A 249 8.99 -9.53 -14.28
N ALA A 250 8.68 -9.39 -15.58
CA ALA A 250 9.67 -9.28 -16.66
C ALA A 250 10.21 -7.84 -16.84
N GLY A 251 9.79 -6.88 -16.00
CA GLY A 251 10.26 -5.50 -16.05
C GLY A 251 9.50 -4.60 -17.02
N ILE A 252 8.42 -5.07 -17.65
CA ILE A 252 7.58 -4.28 -18.55
C ILE A 252 6.68 -3.35 -17.72
N ALA A 253 6.67 -2.06 -18.05
CA ALA A 253 5.87 -1.07 -17.33
C ALA A 253 4.41 -1.06 -17.79
N ASN A 254 3.49 -0.83 -16.86
CA ASN A 254 2.04 -0.72 -17.13
C ASN A 254 1.69 0.45 -18.07
N THR A 255 2.57 1.44 -18.21
CA THR A 255 2.46 2.56 -19.15
C THR A 255 2.68 2.15 -20.60
N ASP A 256 3.44 1.07 -20.82
CA ASP A 256 3.89 0.59 -22.12
C ASP A 256 2.94 -0.50 -22.66
N LEU A 257 1.91 -0.83 -21.86
CA LEU A 257 0.96 -1.92 -22.07
C LEU A 257 -0.44 -1.40 -22.34
N ALA A 258 -1.12 -2.09 -23.24
CA ALA A 258 -2.56 -2.01 -23.47
C ALA A 258 -3.18 -3.40 -23.45
N LEU A 259 -4.50 -3.47 -23.31
CA LEU A 259 -5.24 -4.73 -23.31
C LEU A 259 -6.32 -4.73 -24.39
N HIS A 260 -6.47 -5.88 -25.04
CA HIS A 260 -7.45 -6.12 -26.10
C HIS A 260 -8.20 -7.42 -25.80
N PHE A 261 -9.54 -7.36 -25.75
CA PHE A 261 -10.38 -8.49 -25.36
C PHE A 261 -11.52 -8.72 -26.35
N HIS A 262 -11.62 -9.93 -26.90
CA HIS A 262 -12.87 -10.44 -27.46
C HIS A 262 -13.82 -10.89 -26.34
N ASP A 263 -15.13 -10.74 -26.52
CA ASP A 263 -16.11 -11.03 -25.46
C ASP A 263 -16.89 -12.34 -25.66
N THR A 264 -16.30 -13.31 -26.36
CA THR A 264 -16.86 -14.64 -26.67
C THR A 264 -17.54 -15.35 -25.48
N TYR A 265 -17.04 -15.14 -24.26
CA TYR A 265 -17.54 -15.79 -23.04
C TYR A 265 -18.07 -14.78 -21.99
N GLY A 266 -18.34 -13.52 -22.38
CA GLY A 266 -18.83 -12.48 -21.46
C GLY A 266 -17.83 -12.12 -20.35
N GLN A 267 -16.52 -12.21 -20.63
CA GLN A 267 -15.43 -12.00 -19.67
C GLN A 267 -14.66 -10.69 -19.91
N ALA A 268 -14.83 -10.01 -21.04
CA ALA A 268 -13.96 -8.92 -21.45
C ALA A 268 -14.00 -7.72 -20.48
N LEU A 269 -15.18 -7.35 -19.98
CA LEU A 269 -15.34 -6.29 -18.97
C LEU A 269 -14.75 -6.71 -17.60
N VAL A 270 -14.81 -7.99 -17.25
CA VAL A 270 -14.21 -8.52 -16.00
C VAL A 270 -12.68 -8.50 -16.11
N ASN A 271 -12.13 -8.92 -17.25
CA ASN A 271 -10.70 -8.86 -17.54
C ASN A 271 -10.20 -7.40 -17.64
N THR A 272 -11.05 -6.48 -18.12
CA THR A 272 -10.79 -5.03 -18.11
C THR A 272 -10.63 -4.52 -16.69
N ILE A 273 -11.53 -4.87 -15.76
CA ILE A 273 -11.44 -4.48 -14.34
C ILE A 273 -10.12 -4.98 -13.73
N VAL A 274 -9.73 -6.23 -13.98
CA VAL A 274 -8.43 -6.77 -13.54
C VAL A 274 -7.26 -5.98 -14.13
N GLY A 275 -7.34 -5.55 -15.39
CA GLY A 275 -6.37 -4.63 -16.00
C GLY A 275 -6.29 -3.29 -15.29
N LEU A 276 -7.44 -2.69 -14.95
CA LEU A 276 -7.53 -1.40 -14.26
C LEU A 276 -6.96 -1.47 -12.83
N GLU A 277 -7.27 -2.54 -12.09
CA GLU A 277 -6.74 -2.80 -10.74
C GLU A 277 -5.22 -3.05 -10.75
N HIS A 278 -4.71 -3.76 -11.76
CA HIS A 278 -3.26 -3.95 -11.94
C HIS A 278 -2.55 -2.65 -12.36
N GLY A 279 -3.26 -1.69 -12.95
CA GLY A 279 -2.76 -0.35 -13.29
C GLY A 279 -2.66 -0.04 -14.79
N ILE A 280 -3.25 -0.86 -15.67
CA ILE A 280 -3.38 -0.57 -17.11
C ILE A 280 -4.41 0.56 -17.32
N ARG A 281 -4.16 1.44 -18.30
CA ARG A 281 -5.01 2.60 -18.64
C ARG A 281 -5.28 2.78 -20.14
N ILE A 282 -4.97 1.76 -20.95
CA ILE A 282 -5.19 1.76 -22.40
C ILE A 282 -5.92 0.46 -22.77
N PHE A 283 -7.07 0.57 -23.42
CA PHE A 283 -7.88 -0.57 -23.83
C PHE A 283 -8.36 -0.43 -25.28
N ASP A 284 -8.31 -1.52 -26.02
CA ASP A 284 -8.87 -1.63 -27.36
C ASP A 284 -10.34 -2.07 -27.28
N SER A 285 -11.21 -1.43 -28.04
CA SER A 285 -12.63 -1.80 -28.15
C SER A 285 -13.20 -1.51 -29.53
N SER A 286 -14.35 -2.11 -29.84
CA SER A 286 -15.02 -1.95 -31.13
C SER A 286 -16.45 -1.48 -30.92
N VAL A 287 -16.86 -0.42 -31.61
CA VAL A 287 -18.21 0.13 -31.53
C VAL A 287 -19.25 -0.94 -31.89
N GLY A 288 -20.28 -1.10 -31.05
CA GLY A 288 -21.31 -2.15 -31.18
C GLY A 288 -20.83 -3.60 -31.02
N GLY A 289 -19.58 -3.82 -30.58
CA GLY A 289 -18.98 -5.15 -30.41
C GLY A 289 -18.55 -5.83 -31.72
N LEU A 290 -18.38 -5.06 -32.81
CA LEU A 290 -18.04 -5.59 -34.14
C LEU A 290 -16.68 -6.32 -34.15
N GLY A 291 -16.52 -7.28 -35.06
CA GLY A 291 -15.23 -7.95 -35.34
C GLY A 291 -15.10 -9.33 -34.72
N GLY A 292 -13.90 -9.65 -34.22
CA GLY A 292 -13.51 -10.99 -33.74
C GLY A 292 -12.41 -11.63 -34.62
N CYS A 293 -11.97 -12.84 -34.26
CA CYS A 293 -10.85 -13.48 -34.95
C CYS A 293 -11.30 -14.35 -36.15
N PRO A 294 -10.84 -14.08 -37.40
CA PRO A 294 -11.17 -14.93 -38.55
C PRO A 294 -10.69 -16.38 -38.41
N TYR A 295 -9.65 -16.62 -37.62
CA TYR A 295 -9.06 -17.93 -37.35
C TYR A 295 -9.72 -18.69 -36.18
N SER A 296 -10.65 -18.07 -35.44
CA SER A 296 -11.34 -18.68 -34.29
C SER A 296 -12.85 -18.79 -34.55
N LYS A 297 -13.28 -19.93 -35.08
CA LYS A 297 -14.70 -20.20 -35.37
C LYS A 297 -15.55 -20.12 -34.11
N GLY A 298 -16.39 -19.08 -34.01
CA GLY A 298 -17.30 -18.86 -32.89
C GLY A 298 -16.88 -17.78 -31.90
N ALA A 299 -15.73 -17.13 -32.09
CA ALA A 299 -15.36 -15.96 -31.29
C ALA A 299 -16.26 -14.75 -31.63
N THR A 300 -17.24 -14.44 -30.76
CA THR A 300 -18.25 -13.41 -31.02
C THR A 300 -17.79 -12.03 -30.53
N GLY A 301 -17.17 -11.27 -31.43
CA GLY A 301 -16.95 -9.84 -31.29
C GLY A 301 -15.81 -9.41 -30.36
N ASN A 302 -15.39 -8.16 -30.57
CA ASN A 302 -14.60 -7.40 -29.61
C ASN A 302 -15.48 -6.96 -28.42
N VAL A 303 -14.87 -6.54 -27.31
CA VAL A 303 -15.60 -5.79 -26.28
C VAL A 303 -16.24 -4.54 -26.89
N SER A 304 -17.51 -4.29 -26.56
CA SER A 304 -18.24 -3.13 -27.12
C SER A 304 -17.70 -1.83 -26.51
N THR A 305 -17.42 -0.83 -27.35
CA THR A 305 -16.95 0.48 -26.89
C THR A 305 -17.99 1.14 -25.96
N GLU A 306 -19.27 0.92 -26.20
CA GLU A 306 -20.39 1.37 -25.36
C GLU A 306 -20.37 0.79 -23.94
N ASP A 307 -20.36 -0.55 -23.80
CA ASP A 307 -20.44 -1.19 -22.49
C ASP A 307 -19.11 -1.01 -21.72
N LEU A 308 -17.98 -0.88 -22.42
CA LEU A 308 -16.68 -0.49 -21.84
C LEU A 308 -16.70 0.93 -21.27
N ILE A 309 -17.10 1.94 -22.05
CA ILE A 309 -17.18 3.34 -21.60
C ILE A 309 -18.15 3.45 -20.41
N HIS A 310 -19.31 2.80 -20.47
CA HIS A 310 -20.25 2.78 -19.36
C HIS A 310 -19.65 2.14 -18.10
N THR A 311 -18.90 1.04 -18.23
CA THR A 311 -18.22 0.40 -17.09
C THR A 311 -17.19 1.34 -16.47
N LEU A 312 -16.37 2.00 -17.29
CA LEU A 312 -15.37 2.97 -16.84
C LEU A 312 -15.99 4.17 -16.14
N HIS A 313 -17.02 4.79 -16.72
CA HIS A 313 -17.74 5.92 -16.11
C HIS A 313 -18.47 5.50 -14.81
N SER A 314 -18.98 4.27 -14.74
CA SER A 314 -19.59 3.72 -13.51
C SER A 314 -18.59 3.49 -12.38
N LEU A 315 -17.31 3.30 -12.72
CA LEU A 315 -16.18 3.24 -11.76
C LEU A 315 -15.61 4.62 -11.43
N GLY A 316 -16.21 5.72 -11.94
CA GLY A 316 -15.75 7.10 -11.75
C GLY A 316 -14.63 7.55 -12.69
N MET A 317 -14.14 6.66 -13.56
CA MET A 317 -13.05 6.94 -14.50
C MET A 317 -13.53 7.73 -15.72
N ARG A 318 -12.62 8.50 -16.33
CA ARG A 318 -12.94 9.43 -17.42
C ARG A 318 -12.29 8.99 -18.72
N THR A 319 -13.09 8.72 -19.76
CA THR A 319 -12.57 8.42 -21.11
C THR A 319 -12.49 9.63 -22.03
N GLY A 320 -13.22 10.72 -21.73
CA GLY A 320 -13.40 11.85 -22.65
C GLY A 320 -14.38 11.58 -23.80
N VAL A 321 -14.87 10.35 -23.95
CA VAL A 321 -15.77 9.91 -25.03
C VAL A 321 -17.23 10.03 -24.62
N ASN A 322 -18.07 10.57 -25.52
CA ASN A 322 -19.51 10.70 -25.33
C ASN A 322 -20.25 9.36 -25.53
N LEU A 323 -20.73 8.79 -24.43
CA LEU A 323 -21.46 7.51 -24.38
C LEU A 323 -22.78 7.52 -25.18
N GLU A 324 -23.47 8.67 -25.29
CA GLU A 324 -24.73 8.74 -26.04
C GLU A 324 -24.48 8.72 -27.56
N GLU A 325 -23.44 9.43 -28.04
CA GLU A 325 -23.09 9.45 -29.46
C GLU A 325 -22.47 8.13 -29.93
N ILE A 326 -21.52 7.55 -29.17
CA ILE A 326 -20.91 6.26 -29.55
C ILE A 326 -21.98 5.14 -29.66
N SER A 327 -23.00 5.14 -28.78
CA SER A 327 -24.12 4.19 -28.85
C SER A 327 -25.09 4.45 -30.02
N LYS A 328 -25.23 5.72 -30.48
CA LYS A 328 -25.95 6.02 -31.73
C LYS A 328 -25.19 5.51 -32.95
N ILE A 329 -23.85 5.64 -32.94
CA ILE A 329 -22.98 5.19 -34.03
C ILE A 329 -23.02 3.66 -34.14
N GLY A 330 -22.86 2.93 -33.03
CA GLY A 330 -22.95 1.48 -33.01
C GLY A 330 -24.28 0.95 -33.54
N ALA A 331 -25.40 1.53 -33.07
CA ALA A 331 -26.72 1.18 -33.55
C ALA A 331 -26.92 1.47 -35.06
N TRP A 332 -26.26 2.50 -35.61
CA TRP A 332 -26.26 2.81 -37.04
C TRP A 332 -25.41 1.81 -37.84
N ILE A 333 -24.14 1.59 -37.50
CA ILE A 333 -23.25 0.73 -38.27
C ILE A 333 -23.70 -0.74 -38.24
N SER A 334 -24.23 -1.24 -37.12
CA SER A 334 -24.86 -2.56 -37.08
C SER A 334 -26.04 -2.68 -38.05
N ASN A 335 -26.83 -1.61 -38.24
CA ASN A 335 -27.94 -1.58 -39.20
C ASN A 335 -27.46 -1.54 -40.66
N GLU A 336 -26.41 -0.78 -40.98
CA GLU A 336 -25.80 -0.77 -42.33
C GLU A 336 -25.27 -2.16 -42.73
N LEU A 337 -24.64 -2.88 -41.79
CA LEU A 337 -24.12 -4.23 -42.02
C LEU A 337 -25.24 -5.28 -42.07
N GLY A 338 -26.33 -5.05 -41.32
CA GLY A 338 -27.37 -6.05 -41.04
C GLY A 338 -26.96 -7.03 -39.94
N SER A 339 -26.03 -6.62 -39.07
CA SER A 339 -25.48 -7.40 -37.96
C SER A 339 -26.22 -7.06 -36.66
N ASN A 340 -26.35 -8.01 -35.73
CA ASN A 340 -27.01 -7.75 -34.44
C ASN A 340 -26.18 -6.75 -33.63
N PHE A 341 -26.81 -5.70 -33.10
CA PHE A 341 -26.15 -4.73 -32.22
C PHE A 341 -25.88 -5.36 -30.83
N ILE A 342 -24.61 -5.66 -30.54
CA ILE A 342 -24.19 -6.29 -29.28
C ILE A 342 -23.76 -5.18 -28.30
N CYS A 343 -24.78 -4.52 -27.74
CA CYS A 343 -24.62 -3.61 -26.60
C CYS A 343 -25.76 -3.86 -25.60
N TYR A 344 -25.42 -4.09 -24.33
CA TYR A 344 -26.39 -4.44 -23.30
C TYR A 344 -27.22 -3.22 -22.84
N LEU A 345 -26.65 -2.01 -22.94
CA LEU A 345 -27.32 -0.76 -22.54
C LEU A 345 -28.62 -0.47 -23.28
N ARG A 346 -28.78 -0.92 -24.54
CA ARG A 346 -30.01 -0.75 -25.32
C ARG A 346 -31.06 -1.86 -25.11
N ARG A 347 -30.71 -2.99 -24.49
CA ARG A 347 -31.70 -4.05 -24.15
C ARG A 347 -32.60 -3.68 -22.97
N ARG A 348 -32.22 -2.66 -22.19
CA ARG A 348 -33.17 -1.83 -21.45
C ARG A 348 -33.42 -0.57 -22.28
N GLY A 349 -34.67 -0.16 -22.44
CA GLY A 349 -34.99 1.04 -23.23
C GLY A 349 -34.29 2.29 -22.67
N CYS A 350 -33.76 3.14 -23.55
CA CYS A 350 -32.97 4.34 -23.21
C CYS A 350 -33.82 5.50 -22.62
N MET A 351 -34.82 5.17 -21.79
CA MET A 351 -35.72 6.11 -21.12
C MET A 351 -35.50 6.20 -19.59
N GLN A 352 -34.86 5.19 -18.97
CA GLN A 352 -34.74 5.16 -17.50
C GLN A 352 -33.46 5.83 -16.94
N ILE A 353 -32.37 5.95 -17.71
CA ILE A 353 -31.13 6.60 -17.21
C ILE A 353 -31.32 8.11 -17.01
N ARG A 354 -32.24 8.75 -17.75
CA ARG A 354 -32.66 10.14 -17.46
C ARG A 354 -33.26 10.30 -16.06
N HIS A 355 -33.88 9.27 -15.48
CA HIS A 355 -34.54 9.36 -14.18
C HIS A 355 -33.61 9.25 -12.96
N SER A 356 -32.38 8.77 -13.09
CA SER A 356 -31.38 8.81 -12.00
C SER A 356 -30.60 10.12 -12.01
N TRP A 357 -30.03 10.50 -13.16
CA TRP A 357 -29.26 11.74 -13.30
C TRP A 357 -30.13 13.00 -13.12
N SER A 358 -31.38 12.99 -13.58
CA SER A 358 -32.30 14.10 -13.27
C SER A 358 -32.71 14.12 -11.79
N TYR A 359 -32.64 13.01 -11.05
CA TYR A 359 -32.98 13.03 -9.61
C TYR A 359 -31.93 13.78 -8.80
N GLU A 360 -30.64 13.61 -9.12
CA GLU A 360 -29.57 14.38 -8.49
C GLU A 360 -29.53 15.85 -8.95
N GLN A 361 -29.67 16.13 -10.26
CA GLN A 361 -29.73 17.52 -10.72
C GLN A 361 -30.99 18.24 -10.22
N THR A 362 -32.16 17.61 -10.28
CA THR A 362 -33.41 18.22 -9.76
C THR A 362 -33.39 18.34 -8.23
N ASN A 363 -32.66 17.50 -7.48
CA ASN A 363 -32.46 17.74 -6.04
C ASN A 363 -31.48 18.87 -5.77
N LYS A 364 -30.36 19.00 -6.52
CA LYS A 364 -29.47 20.17 -6.42
C LYS A 364 -30.20 21.46 -6.82
N GLU A 365 -31.11 21.40 -7.79
CA GLU A 365 -31.88 22.55 -8.23
C GLU A 365 -33.10 22.85 -7.34
N LYS A 366 -33.73 21.84 -6.71
CA LYS A 366 -34.71 22.03 -5.64
C LYS A 366 -34.07 22.54 -4.34
N GLN A 367 -32.86 22.09 -3.99
CA GLN A 367 -32.13 22.65 -2.86
C GLN A 367 -31.72 24.10 -3.12
N ARG A 368 -31.29 24.45 -4.34
CA ARG A 368 -31.11 25.86 -4.75
C ARG A 368 -32.43 26.65 -4.71
N LYS A 369 -33.54 26.10 -5.22
CA LYS A 369 -34.85 26.78 -5.20
C LYS A 369 -35.50 26.86 -3.81
N SER A 370 -35.14 25.99 -2.86
CA SER A 370 -35.50 26.12 -1.44
C SER A 370 -34.59 27.08 -0.66
N TYR A 371 -33.38 27.40 -1.16
CA TYR A 371 -32.57 28.50 -0.62
C TYR A 371 -32.99 29.87 -1.20
N ILE A 372 -33.48 29.91 -2.44
CA ILE A 372 -33.97 31.13 -3.11
C ILE A 372 -35.39 31.55 -2.64
N VAL A 373 -35.89 30.98 -1.54
CA VAL A 373 -37.11 31.43 -0.82
C VAL A 373 -36.77 32.13 0.50
N HIS A 374 -35.47 32.22 0.88
CA HIS A 374 -35.05 32.88 2.13
C HIS A 374 -34.22 34.17 1.93
N GLU A 375 -34.03 34.61 0.68
CA GLU A 375 -33.17 35.75 0.31
C GLU A 375 -33.88 36.78 -0.60
N PHE A 376 -35.18 37.02 -0.33
CA PHE A 376 -35.98 38.05 -1.03
C PHE A 376 -36.51 39.15 -0.08
N LEU A 377 -35.89 39.31 1.09
CA LEU A 377 -36.23 40.33 2.11
C LEU A 377 -35.03 41.18 2.56
N ARG A 378 -34.00 41.31 1.71
CA ARG A 378 -32.85 42.21 1.94
C ARG A 378 -32.41 42.93 0.65
N HIS A 379 -33.18 43.94 0.25
CA HIS A 379 -32.66 45.24 -0.22
C HIS A 379 -33.83 46.19 -0.51
N GLY A 380 -34.20 46.98 0.49
CA GLY A 380 -35.16 48.06 0.39
C GLY A 380 -34.84 49.12 1.44
N SER A 381 -34.96 50.40 1.06
CA SER A 381 -34.64 51.59 1.87
C SER A 381 -33.15 51.77 2.24
N GLN A 382 -32.46 52.61 1.44
CA GLN A 382 -31.41 53.49 1.96
C GLN A 382 -32.05 54.75 2.60
N SER A 383 -31.24 55.58 3.28
CA SER A 383 -31.61 56.87 3.91
C SER A 383 -32.47 56.73 5.18
N VAL A 384 -32.34 57.52 6.27
CA VAL A 384 -31.41 58.63 6.66
C VAL A 384 -31.07 58.43 8.16
N PRO A 385 -29.85 58.74 8.65
CA PRO A 385 -29.56 58.71 10.09
C PRO A 385 -30.08 59.97 10.81
N ILE A 386 -30.81 59.79 11.92
CA ILE A 386 -31.13 60.84 12.90
C ILE A 386 -30.92 60.27 14.32
N SER A 387 -30.29 61.06 15.18
CA SER A 387 -30.06 60.81 16.61
C SER A 387 -31.03 61.63 17.49
N LEU A 388 -30.98 61.43 18.81
CA LEU A 388 -31.70 62.18 19.85
C LEU A 388 -33.21 61.85 19.97
N GLU A 389 -33.83 61.75 21.16
CA GLU A 389 -33.31 61.50 22.51
C GLU A 389 -34.47 61.08 23.46
N HIS A 390 -34.20 61.03 24.77
CA HIS A 390 -35.16 61.20 25.86
C HIS A 390 -36.13 60.05 26.25
N THR A 391 -35.67 59.27 27.25
CA THR A 391 -36.39 58.94 28.52
C THR A 391 -37.65 58.06 28.52
N SER A 392 -37.92 57.20 29.53
CA SER A 392 -37.11 56.69 30.67
C SER A 392 -37.89 55.62 31.45
N ARG A 393 -37.21 54.65 32.09
CA ARG A 393 -37.38 54.23 33.52
C ARG A 393 -36.73 52.85 33.83
N PHE A 394 -36.07 52.77 35.00
CA PHE A 394 -35.75 51.60 35.86
C PHE A 394 -35.44 50.25 35.18
N ASP A 395 -34.23 49.68 35.19
CA ASP A 395 -33.02 49.80 36.05
C ASP A 395 -33.01 48.95 37.36
N ARG A 396 -31.81 48.77 37.93
CA ARG A 396 -31.26 47.63 38.69
C ARG A 396 -31.82 47.26 40.09
N GLU A 397 -31.42 46.03 40.47
CA GLU A 397 -31.27 45.46 41.84
C GLU A 397 -32.58 45.15 42.60
N ASN A 398 -32.70 44.05 43.38
CA ASN A 398 -31.72 43.60 44.37
C ASN A 398 -31.73 42.06 44.67
N ARG A 399 -31.18 41.67 45.83
CA ARG A 399 -30.69 40.33 46.22
C ARG A 399 -31.54 39.72 47.38
N VAL A 400 -31.34 38.42 47.66
CA VAL A 400 -31.63 37.69 48.96
C VAL A 400 -33.00 36.98 49.16
N ARG A 401 -32.94 35.61 49.16
CA ARG A 401 -33.70 34.57 49.93
C ARG A 401 -35.25 34.60 50.03
N GLY A 402 -35.90 33.44 49.74
CA GLY A 402 -37.28 33.15 50.22
C GLY A 402 -37.87 31.79 49.81
N LYS A 403 -37.63 30.74 50.60
CA LYS A 403 -38.09 29.32 50.50
C LYS A 403 -39.44 29.00 49.80
N GLY A 404 -39.45 27.90 49.03
CA GLY A 404 -40.60 27.00 48.79
C GLY A 404 -40.82 26.61 47.32
N SER A 405 -41.15 25.39 46.90
CA SER A 405 -41.02 23.99 47.37
C SER A 405 -42.01 23.19 46.51
N HIS A 406 -41.58 22.08 45.89
CA HIS A 406 -42.35 21.27 44.90
C HIS A 406 -42.57 22.00 43.54
N HIS A 407 -42.60 21.34 42.39
CA HIS A 407 -42.81 19.91 42.11
C HIS A 407 -41.63 19.14 41.49
N VAL A 408 -41.65 17.82 41.70
CA VAL A 408 -40.88 16.82 40.95
C VAL A 408 -41.76 16.26 39.82
N VAL A 409 -41.16 15.89 38.67
CA VAL A 409 -41.76 14.93 37.72
C VAL A 409 -40.72 13.87 37.37
N ASP A 410 -41.06 12.60 37.59
CA ASP A 410 -40.24 11.41 37.37
C ASP A 410 -40.64 10.72 36.04
N PRO A 411 -39.68 10.37 35.15
CA PRO A 411 -39.99 9.73 33.87
C PRO A 411 -40.07 8.18 33.96
N ARG A 412 -41.28 7.62 34.21
CA ARG A 412 -41.59 6.23 33.81
C ARG A 412 -43.07 5.79 33.76
N ARG A 413 -43.62 5.71 32.55
CA ARG A 413 -44.71 4.82 32.01
C ARG A 413 -44.73 5.13 30.49
N ILE A 414 -44.90 4.21 29.54
CA ILE A 414 -45.70 2.97 29.47
C ILE A 414 -44.87 1.84 28.80
N SER A 415 -45.15 0.58 29.15
CA SER A 415 -44.75 -0.61 28.39
C SER A 415 -45.96 -1.26 27.70
N HIS A 416 -45.71 -2.04 26.63
CA HIS A 416 -46.68 -2.72 25.75
C HIS A 416 -47.56 -1.83 24.85
N VAL A 417 -47.16 -1.73 23.57
CA VAL A 417 -48.04 -2.09 22.45
C VAL A 417 -47.23 -2.91 21.43
N GLN A 418 -47.65 -4.15 21.17
CA GLN A 418 -47.35 -4.83 19.90
C GLN A 418 -48.50 -4.54 18.93
N LYS A 419 -48.19 -4.03 17.73
CA LYS A 419 -48.93 -4.13 16.45
C LYS A 419 -48.24 -3.17 15.46
N SER A 420 -47.50 -3.65 14.46
CA SER A 420 -48.01 -4.23 13.20
C SER A 420 -48.82 -3.22 12.36
N VAL A 421 -48.12 -2.39 11.57
CA VAL A 421 -48.72 -1.73 10.40
C VAL A 421 -48.70 -2.76 9.26
N THR A 422 -49.77 -3.55 9.18
CA THR A 422 -49.99 -4.52 8.09
C THR A 422 -51.19 -4.03 7.27
N LEU A 423 -50.99 -3.70 6.00
CA LEU A 423 -52.07 -3.40 5.06
C LEU A 423 -52.65 -4.72 4.49
N PRO A 424 -53.95 -5.01 4.65
CA PRO A 424 -54.60 -6.19 4.07
C PRO A 424 -55.48 -5.84 2.86
N LEU A 425 -55.98 -6.89 2.18
CA LEU A 425 -56.89 -6.90 1.01
C LEU A 425 -56.21 -6.43 -0.29
N LYS A 426 -55.85 -7.31 -1.24
CA LYS A 426 -56.63 -8.29 -2.04
C LYS A 426 -57.64 -7.68 -3.01
N LEU A 427 -57.23 -7.61 -4.29
CA LEU A 427 -58.11 -7.79 -5.43
C LEU A 427 -57.53 -8.86 -6.38
N GLN A 428 -58.27 -9.95 -6.48
CA GLN A 428 -58.46 -10.90 -7.59
C GLN A 428 -57.45 -10.95 -8.78
N SER A 429 -56.88 -12.13 -8.98
CA SER A 429 -56.62 -12.72 -10.32
C SER A 429 -57.90 -13.47 -10.79
N PRO A 430 -58.01 -14.08 -12.01
CA PRO A 430 -57.27 -15.33 -12.32
C PRO A 430 -57.07 -15.73 -13.81
N ARG A 431 -56.50 -16.95 -14.00
CA ARG A 431 -56.56 -17.89 -15.16
C ARG A 431 -55.59 -17.75 -16.33
N ALA A 432 -54.89 -18.86 -16.57
CA ALA A 432 -54.40 -19.35 -17.87
C ALA A 432 -55.27 -20.57 -18.29
N PRO A 433 -55.04 -21.19 -19.47
CA PRO A 433 -55.50 -22.54 -19.79
C PRO A 433 -54.37 -23.59 -19.78
N HIS A 434 -54.75 -24.86 -19.59
CA HIS A 434 -53.87 -26.02 -19.55
C HIS A 434 -53.71 -26.73 -20.92
N PHE A 435 -52.72 -27.62 -21.01
CA PHE A 435 -52.86 -28.88 -21.75
C PHE A 435 -52.77 -30.05 -20.76
N ASN A 436 -53.46 -31.16 -21.06
CA ASN A 436 -53.50 -32.37 -20.23
C ASN A 436 -52.43 -33.40 -20.66
N GLY A 437 -52.00 -34.33 -19.81
CA GLY A 437 -52.34 -34.55 -18.39
C GLY A 437 -51.96 -35.97 -17.90
N SER A 438 -52.24 -36.26 -16.61
CA SER A 438 -52.23 -37.57 -15.90
C SER A 438 -50.94 -38.43 -15.95
N PHE A 439 -50.49 -39.15 -14.91
CA PHE A 439 -51.11 -39.73 -13.70
C PHE A 439 -50.32 -39.41 -12.39
N PHE A 440 -50.98 -39.54 -11.22
CA PHE A 440 -50.53 -39.85 -9.82
C PHE A 440 -49.03 -39.80 -9.44
N GLY A 441 -48.60 -39.40 -8.22
CA GLY A 441 -49.32 -39.06 -6.97
C GLY A 441 -48.51 -39.50 -5.72
N PRO A 442 -48.05 -38.61 -4.80
CA PRO A 442 -47.01 -38.95 -3.79
C PRO A 442 -47.54 -38.97 -2.30
N PRO A 443 -46.78 -38.72 -1.19
CA PRO A 443 -46.53 -39.76 -0.16
C PRO A 443 -46.77 -39.36 1.33
N THR A 444 -46.65 -40.29 2.31
CA THR A 444 -46.24 -40.04 3.73
C THR A 444 -46.01 -41.33 4.56
N SER A 445 -45.36 -41.21 5.74
CA SER A 445 -45.18 -42.23 6.81
C SER A 445 -45.66 -41.64 8.18
N PRO A 446 -45.52 -42.25 9.39
CA PRO A 446 -45.06 -43.60 9.83
C PRO A 446 -45.95 -44.26 10.96
N VAL A 447 -45.41 -45.27 11.71
CA VAL A 447 -45.67 -45.68 13.14
C VAL A 447 -46.11 -47.15 13.45
N LEU A 448 -45.24 -47.87 14.20
CA LEU A 448 -45.33 -48.99 15.18
C LEU A 448 -46.58 -49.89 15.42
N GLY A 449 -46.35 -51.21 15.69
CA GLY A 449 -46.84 -51.85 16.94
C GLY A 449 -47.26 -53.35 17.03
N PHE A 450 -46.33 -54.29 17.38
CA PHE A 450 -46.48 -55.57 18.16
C PHE A 450 -47.56 -56.65 17.76
N VAL A 451 -47.64 -57.90 18.29
CA VAL A 451 -47.28 -58.60 19.57
C VAL A 451 -46.80 -60.07 19.37
N SER A 452 -46.10 -60.67 20.36
CA SER A 452 -45.54 -62.06 20.43
C SER A 452 -46.54 -63.16 20.90
N PRO A 453 -46.18 -64.47 21.05
CA PRO A 453 -45.41 -65.08 22.20
C PRO A 453 -44.48 -66.28 21.76
N SER A 454 -43.89 -67.22 22.56
CA SER A 454 -43.20 -67.27 23.89
C SER A 454 -42.35 -68.58 24.00
N ASN A 455 -41.83 -68.92 25.20
CA ASN A 455 -41.17 -70.19 25.65
C ASN A 455 -39.72 -70.52 25.16
N SER A 456 -38.84 -71.18 25.93
CA SER A 456 -38.67 -71.28 27.40
C SER A 456 -37.33 -71.97 27.81
N GLY A 457 -36.52 -71.32 28.66
CA GLY A 457 -35.59 -71.95 29.62
C GLY A 457 -34.21 -72.46 29.17
N PHE A 458 -33.12 -71.90 29.75
CA PHE A 458 -32.19 -72.62 30.65
C PHE A 458 -31.19 -71.64 31.33
N ALA A 459 -30.58 -72.07 32.45
CA ALA A 459 -29.60 -71.37 33.30
C ALA A 459 -28.85 -72.45 34.15
N PRO A 460 -27.99 -72.20 35.19
CA PRO A 460 -27.60 -70.93 35.84
C PRO A 460 -26.11 -70.82 36.32
N ARG A 461 -25.86 -69.84 37.22
CA ARG A 461 -24.70 -69.62 38.14
C ARG A 461 -23.50 -68.83 37.61
N LYS A 462 -22.66 -68.19 38.45
CA LYS A 462 -22.85 -67.20 39.57
C LYS A 462 -21.49 -66.99 40.29
N ARG A 463 -20.96 -65.74 40.31
CA ARG A 463 -20.04 -65.16 41.35
C ARG A 463 -18.66 -65.87 41.54
N SER A 464 -17.58 -65.30 42.09
CA SER A 464 -17.16 -63.93 42.46
C SER A 464 -15.68 -63.94 42.92
N GLY A 465 -14.94 -62.82 42.83
CA GLY A 465 -13.90 -62.50 43.84
C GLY A 465 -12.49 -62.10 43.38
N CYS A 466 -12.03 -60.96 43.91
CA CYS A 466 -10.67 -60.48 44.25
C CYS A 466 -9.38 -61.15 43.70
N SER A 467 -8.61 -60.34 42.95
CA SER A 467 -7.17 -60.02 43.11
C SER A 467 -6.14 -61.06 43.64
N SER A 468 -5.16 -61.43 42.81
CA SER A 468 -3.72 -61.17 43.01
C SER A 468 -2.87 -61.70 41.83
N SER A 469 -1.66 -61.18 41.62
CA SER A 469 -0.69 -61.65 40.62
C SER A 469 0.50 -62.35 41.29
N PRO A 470 1.22 -63.25 40.59
CA PRO A 470 2.59 -62.87 40.19
C PRO A 470 3.08 -63.40 38.82
N VAL A 471 4.24 -62.87 38.42
CA VAL A 471 5.12 -63.17 37.26
C VAL A 471 6.36 -63.90 37.84
N PRO A 472 7.04 -64.92 37.23
CA PRO A 472 7.81 -64.76 35.96
C PRO A 472 8.16 -66.02 35.10
N VAL A 473 8.69 -65.78 33.87
CA VAL A 473 9.79 -66.54 33.20
C VAL A 473 10.57 -65.56 32.28
N ALA A 474 11.86 -65.80 31.97
CA ALA A 474 12.73 -64.95 31.12
C ALA A 474 13.71 -65.76 30.22
N SER A 475 14.54 -65.06 29.41
CA SER A 475 15.78 -65.49 28.66
C SER A 475 15.67 -66.65 27.64
N ILE A 476 15.81 -66.47 26.30
CA ILE A 476 17.02 -66.16 25.46
C ILE A 476 18.16 -67.20 25.69
N PRO A 477 18.62 -68.02 24.69
CA PRO A 477 19.57 -67.56 23.62
C PRO A 477 19.65 -68.35 22.25
N GLY A 478 20.44 -67.82 21.28
CA GLY A 478 20.95 -68.47 20.04
C GLY A 478 20.28 -67.98 18.72
N LEU A 479 20.90 -67.34 17.70
CA LEU A 479 22.15 -67.49 16.89
C LEU A 479 22.18 -68.77 16.01
N THR A 480 22.46 -68.75 14.69
CA THR A 480 23.34 -67.89 13.84
C THR A 480 22.74 -67.62 12.42
N VAL A 481 22.88 -66.40 11.82
CA VAL A 481 23.86 -65.91 10.78
C VAL A 481 23.66 -66.51 9.37
N ASP A 482 23.63 -65.76 8.25
CA ASP A 482 23.72 -64.28 8.00
C ASP A 482 22.48 -63.82 7.15
N GLU A 483 22.37 -62.78 6.31
CA GLU A 483 23.21 -61.70 5.72
C GLU A 483 22.30 -60.42 5.60
N SER A 484 22.77 -59.17 5.48
CA SER A 484 24.06 -58.51 5.82
C SER A 484 23.91 -56.97 5.72
N LEU A 485 24.98 -56.20 5.97
CA LEU A 485 25.19 -54.78 5.66
C LEU A 485 24.09 -53.75 6.02
N ASP A 486 23.82 -53.65 7.33
CA ASP A 486 23.98 -52.45 8.18
C ASP A 486 23.97 -51.03 7.56
N TRP A 487 23.21 -50.10 8.18
CA TRP A 487 23.70 -48.80 8.68
C TRP A 487 22.73 -48.24 9.75
N GLY A 488 23.22 -47.99 10.97
CA GLY A 488 22.43 -47.70 12.18
C GLY A 488 21.93 -46.26 12.43
N ASP A 489 21.35 -46.08 13.63
CA ASP A 489 20.58 -44.92 14.13
C ASP A 489 21.32 -43.55 14.17
N TRP A 490 20.54 -42.45 14.22
CA TRP A 490 20.48 -41.58 15.42
C TRP A 490 19.27 -40.60 15.40
N LEU A 491 18.49 -40.65 16.49
CA LEU A 491 17.56 -39.64 17.06
C LEU A 491 16.89 -38.57 16.15
N ILE A 492 15.56 -38.68 16.00
CA ILE A 492 14.64 -37.54 15.82
C ILE A 492 13.56 -37.59 16.92
N SER A 493 13.31 -36.45 17.58
CA SER A 493 12.34 -36.35 18.67
C SER A 493 10.89 -36.35 18.18
N ARG A 494 9.98 -36.91 19.00
CA ARG A 494 8.54 -37.01 18.70
C ARG A 494 7.88 -35.62 18.61
N SER A 495 7.51 -35.15 17.41
CA SER A 495 6.56 -34.02 17.25
C SER A 495 5.73 -33.99 15.95
N VAL A 496 5.94 -34.89 14.98
CA VAL A 496 5.16 -34.91 13.72
C VAL A 496 4.59 -36.32 13.41
N ARG A 497 3.55 -36.71 14.14
CA ARG A 497 2.62 -37.81 13.78
C ARG A 497 1.19 -37.45 14.19
N GLY A 498 0.52 -36.62 13.39
CA GLY A 498 -0.87 -36.20 13.60
C GLY A 498 -1.58 -35.67 12.35
N VAL A 499 -0.87 -35.52 11.24
CA VAL A 499 -1.38 -35.11 9.92
C VAL A 499 -0.95 -36.18 8.90
N LEU A 500 -1.63 -36.25 7.75
CA LEU A 500 -1.49 -37.26 6.68
C LEU A 500 -2.15 -38.63 6.98
N LYS A 501 -3.45 -38.71 6.68
CA LYS A 501 -4.16 -39.95 6.31
C LYS A 501 -4.82 -39.77 4.93
N ALA A 502 -4.02 -39.76 3.87
CA ALA A 502 -4.45 -39.88 2.48
C ALA A 502 -3.26 -40.38 1.63
N PRO A 503 -3.47 -41.26 0.62
CA PRO A 503 -2.44 -41.63 -0.34
C PRO A 503 -2.32 -40.56 -1.44
N VAL A 504 -1.09 -40.27 -1.89
CA VAL A 504 -0.82 -39.32 -2.99
C VAL A 504 0.36 -39.83 -3.84
N ASP A 505 0.13 -40.02 -5.14
CA ASP A 505 1.15 -40.39 -6.12
C ASP A 505 1.90 -39.17 -6.67
N CYS A 506 3.06 -38.83 -6.10
CA CYS A 506 4.09 -37.99 -6.75
C CYS A 506 5.44 -38.06 -6.00
N PHE A 507 6.34 -38.97 -6.41
CA PHE A 507 7.72 -39.01 -5.91
C PHE A 507 8.72 -38.65 -7.01
N TRP A 508 9.35 -37.48 -6.90
CA TRP A 508 10.55 -37.15 -7.67
C TRP A 508 11.76 -37.83 -7.01
N ARG A 509 12.40 -38.78 -7.72
CA ARG A 509 13.49 -39.59 -7.18
C ARG A 509 14.75 -39.44 -8.04
N PHE A 510 15.57 -38.45 -7.71
CA PHE A 510 16.87 -38.26 -8.35
C PHE A 510 17.84 -39.38 -7.91
N SER A 511 18.42 -40.09 -8.88
CA SER A 511 19.46 -41.09 -8.67
C SER A 511 20.83 -40.44 -8.46
N LYS A 512 21.79 -41.19 -7.88
CA LYS A 512 23.15 -40.70 -7.57
C LYS A 512 23.81 -40.08 -8.80
N ILE A 513 24.21 -38.81 -8.69
CA ILE A 513 25.09 -38.17 -9.68
C ILE A 513 26.50 -38.78 -9.51
N SER A 514 27.04 -39.40 -10.56
CA SER A 514 28.42 -39.90 -10.59
C SER A 514 29.38 -38.75 -10.90
N CYS A 515 30.46 -38.61 -10.14
CA CYS A 515 31.43 -37.52 -10.27
C CYS A 515 32.44 -37.76 -11.41
N SER A 516 31.95 -38.18 -12.59
CA SER A 516 32.78 -38.77 -13.66
C SER A 516 32.43 -38.30 -15.07
N SER A 517 31.64 -37.23 -15.23
CA SER A 517 31.13 -36.75 -16.53
C SER A 517 31.39 -35.26 -16.82
N LEU A 518 32.09 -34.53 -15.94
CA LEU A 518 32.43 -33.11 -16.14
C LEU A 518 33.87 -32.96 -16.67
N GLY A 519 34.04 -33.18 -17.98
CA GLY A 519 35.35 -33.17 -18.63
C GLY A 519 35.31 -32.69 -20.08
N SER A 520 34.74 -31.51 -20.37
CA SER A 520 34.90 -30.79 -21.66
C SER A 520 34.18 -29.42 -21.72
N LEU A 521 34.48 -28.51 -20.79
CA LEU A 521 34.13 -27.08 -20.94
C LEU A 521 35.34 -26.20 -20.62
N GLY A 522 36.13 -25.89 -21.65
CA GLY A 522 37.18 -24.87 -21.58
C GLY A 522 36.61 -23.49 -21.92
N GLY A 523 36.71 -22.55 -20.98
CA GLY A 523 36.28 -21.17 -21.11
C GLY A 523 36.78 -20.37 -19.90
N GLU A 524 37.07 -19.08 -20.07
CA GLU A 524 37.79 -18.30 -19.06
C GLU A 524 36.94 -17.99 -17.82
N GLY A 525 37.28 -18.63 -16.69
CA GLY A 525 36.62 -18.41 -15.40
C GLY A 525 36.81 -19.60 -14.44
N ALA A 526 37.82 -19.53 -13.56
CA ALA A 526 38.15 -20.64 -12.67
C ALA A 526 37.08 -20.83 -11.56
N PHE A 527 36.41 -21.99 -11.57
CA PHE A 527 35.40 -22.36 -10.58
C PHE A 527 36.03 -22.72 -9.21
N PRO A 528 35.47 -22.29 -8.07
CA PRO A 528 35.89 -22.77 -6.76
C PRO A 528 35.37 -24.20 -6.48
N ASN A 529 36.27 -25.18 -6.39
CA ASN A 529 35.94 -26.60 -6.16
C ASN A 529 35.06 -26.85 -4.90
N TRP A 530 35.12 -25.97 -3.89
CA TRP A 530 34.31 -26.11 -2.67
C TRP A 530 32.81 -26.00 -2.92
N LEU A 531 32.37 -25.20 -3.91
CA LEU A 531 30.95 -24.99 -4.20
C LEU A 531 30.33 -26.22 -4.87
N LEU A 532 31.08 -26.92 -5.72
CA LEU A 532 30.65 -28.19 -6.33
C LEU A 532 30.53 -29.31 -5.28
N ALA A 533 31.46 -29.36 -4.31
CA ALA A 533 31.38 -30.31 -3.19
C ALA A 533 30.16 -30.06 -2.29
N LEU A 534 29.78 -28.80 -2.10
CA LEU A 534 28.62 -28.40 -1.28
C LEU A 534 27.27 -28.85 -1.88
N LEU A 535 27.17 -28.92 -3.20
CA LEU A 535 25.92 -29.13 -3.95
C LEU A 535 25.69 -30.59 -4.41
N SER A 536 26.70 -31.45 -4.29
CA SER A 536 26.65 -32.86 -4.72
C SER A 536 25.48 -33.70 -4.13
N PRO A 537 25.07 -33.55 -2.85
CA PRO A 537 24.03 -34.40 -2.24
C PRO A 537 22.64 -33.72 -2.19
N LEU A 538 22.15 -33.21 -3.33
CA LEU A 538 20.87 -32.49 -3.42
C LEU A 538 19.68 -33.44 -3.62
N ALA A 539 18.93 -33.73 -2.54
CA ALA A 539 17.80 -34.67 -2.53
C ALA A 539 16.47 -33.92 -2.27
N CYS A 540 15.87 -33.35 -3.32
CA CYS A 540 14.65 -32.54 -3.20
C CYS A 540 13.38 -33.40 -3.10
N THR A 541 12.55 -33.17 -2.08
CA THR A 541 11.21 -33.77 -1.92
C THR A 541 10.17 -32.65 -1.92
N VAL A 542 9.19 -32.71 -2.82
CA VAL A 542 8.10 -31.72 -2.89
C VAL A 542 6.88 -32.24 -2.12
N VAL A 543 6.25 -31.37 -1.33
CA VAL A 543 4.99 -31.65 -0.61
C VAL A 543 3.95 -30.59 -1.00
N GLU A 544 2.67 -30.89 -0.81
CA GLU A 544 1.55 -30.19 -1.47
C GLU A 544 1.33 -28.73 -1.02
N LYS A 545 1.03 -27.85 -1.99
CA LYS A 545 0.37 -26.53 -1.87
C LYS A 545 0.76 -25.68 -0.64
N SER A 546 1.92 -25.01 -0.72
CA SER A 546 2.16 -23.59 -0.36
C SER A 546 3.62 -23.36 0.08
N GLU A 547 4.31 -24.41 0.52
CA GLU A 547 5.70 -24.34 0.99
C GLU A 547 6.57 -25.39 0.30
N ILE A 548 7.78 -24.99 -0.10
CA ILE A 548 8.85 -25.89 -0.54
C ILE A 548 9.78 -26.12 0.65
N ILE A 549 10.15 -27.38 0.90
CA ILE A 549 11.14 -27.76 1.90
C ILE A 549 12.37 -28.33 1.19
N LEU A 550 13.48 -27.60 1.22
CA LEU A 550 14.77 -28.12 0.77
C LEU A 550 15.40 -28.97 1.87
N VAL A 551 16.00 -30.09 1.47
CA VAL A 551 16.71 -31.01 2.37
C VAL A 551 18.15 -31.18 1.90
N PHE A 552 19.09 -30.81 2.77
CA PHE A 552 20.53 -30.90 2.51
C PHE A 552 21.17 -31.94 3.44
N CYS A 553 22.09 -32.76 2.89
CA CYS A 553 22.91 -33.70 3.65
C CYS A 553 24.37 -33.23 3.63
N TYR A 554 24.88 -32.68 4.73
CA TYR A 554 26.31 -32.33 4.88
C TYR A 554 26.85 -32.91 6.19
N GLY A 555 28.01 -33.56 6.14
CA GLY A 555 28.63 -34.20 7.33
C GLY A 555 27.72 -35.19 8.06
N GLY A 556 26.84 -35.90 7.35
CA GLY A 556 25.86 -36.84 7.92
C GLY A 556 24.61 -36.21 8.53
N LYS A 557 24.53 -34.88 8.67
CA LYS A 557 23.36 -34.18 9.21
C LYS A 557 22.37 -33.80 8.10
N LYS A 558 21.07 -34.00 8.36
CA LYS A 558 19.96 -33.55 7.52
C LYS A 558 19.44 -32.20 8.01
N LEU A 559 19.47 -31.19 7.16
CA LEU A 559 18.84 -29.89 7.39
C LEU A 559 17.50 -29.82 6.64
N PHE A 560 16.49 -29.22 7.26
CA PHE A 560 15.16 -28.96 6.67
C PHE A 560 14.92 -27.45 6.68
N MET A 561 14.51 -26.87 5.55
CA MET A 561 14.39 -25.42 5.40
C MET A 561 13.04 -25.02 4.78
N PRO A 562 12.14 -24.31 5.51
CA PRO A 562 10.92 -23.75 4.95
C PRO A 562 11.21 -22.50 4.10
N THR A 563 10.20 -22.00 3.39
CA THR A 563 10.40 -21.12 2.22
C THR A 563 10.59 -19.62 2.55
N SER A 564 10.93 -19.28 3.79
CA SER A 564 11.25 -17.92 4.24
C SER A 564 12.77 -17.75 4.45
N ARG A 565 13.31 -16.62 3.96
CA ARG A 565 14.74 -16.23 3.96
C ARG A 565 15.55 -16.87 5.11
N ALA A 566 16.51 -17.71 4.76
CA ALA A 566 17.33 -18.44 5.70
C ALA A 566 18.83 -18.16 5.49
N GLU A 567 19.51 -17.87 6.58
CA GLU A 567 20.97 -17.76 6.67
C GLU A 567 21.56 -19.11 7.09
N VAL A 568 22.61 -19.54 6.40
CA VAL A 568 23.33 -20.79 6.68
C VAL A 568 24.82 -20.49 6.78
N GLU A 569 25.39 -20.75 7.95
CA GLU A 569 26.81 -20.59 8.23
C GLU A 569 27.52 -21.95 8.14
N LEU A 570 28.44 -22.10 7.17
CA LEU A 570 29.19 -23.34 6.94
C LEU A 570 30.67 -23.01 6.73
N GLY A 571 31.54 -23.51 7.61
CA GLY A 571 33.00 -23.38 7.47
C GLY A 571 33.53 -21.93 7.49
N GLY A 572 32.80 -20.99 8.10
CA GLY A 572 33.11 -19.56 8.08
C GLY A 572 32.58 -18.80 6.85
N ILE A 573 31.72 -19.42 6.04
CA ILE A 573 31.01 -18.78 4.93
C ILE A 573 29.53 -18.63 5.30
N SER A 574 29.03 -17.40 5.31
CA SER A 574 27.60 -17.10 5.45
C SER A 574 26.93 -17.08 4.06
N LEU A 575 26.01 -18.02 3.83
CA LEU A 575 25.17 -18.08 2.64
C LEU A 575 23.78 -17.56 2.98
N ILE A 576 23.26 -16.62 2.18
CA ILE A 576 21.85 -16.21 2.26
C ILE A 576 21.15 -16.72 0.99
N LEU A 577 20.25 -17.67 1.19
CA LEU A 577 19.34 -18.12 0.13
C LEU A 577 18.24 -17.08 -0.03
N SER A 578 18.01 -16.62 -1.26
CA SER A 578 16.96 -15.63 -1.51
C SER A 578 15.57 -16.23 -1.38
N ASP A 579 14.60 -15.35 -1.14
CA ASP A 579 13.15 -15.56 -1.13
C ASP A 579 12.57 -15.99 -2.50
N LYS A 580 13.40 -16.20 -3.52
CA LYS A 580 13.00 -16.44 -4.91
C LYS A 580 13.46 -17.81 -5.41
N ILE A 581 12.68 -18.84 -5.06
CA ILE A 581 12.73 -20.16 -5.69
C ILE A 581 11.69 -20.21 -6.79
N PHE A 582 12.09 -20.48 -8.04
CA PHE A 582 11.16 -20.64 -9.16
C PHE A 582 11.05 -22.11 -9.55
N VAL A 583 9.88 -22.72 -9.35
CA VAL A 583 9.60 -24.12 -9.72
C VAL A 583 8.76 -24.17 -11.00
N PHE A 584 9.28 -24.87 -12.00
CA PHE A 584 8.64 -25.20 -13.27
C PHE A 584 8.45 -26.72 -13.38
N PRO A 585 7.57 -27.24 -14.26
CA PRO A 585 7.22 -28.67 -14.30
C PRO A 585 8.35 -29.69 -14.54
N ARG A 586 9.56 -29.23 -14.90
CA ARG A 586 10.80 -30.03 -14.99
C ARG A 586 12.05 -29.33 -14.46
N ARG A 587 11.94 -28.09 -13.95
CA ARG A 587 13.10 -27.27 -13.58
C ARG A 587 12.90 -26.51 -12.28
N ILE A 588 13.93 -26.44 -11.45
CA ILE A 588 13.97 -25.55 -10.28
C ILE A 588 15.12 -24.56 -10.46
N TYR A 589 14.83 -23.26 -10.33
CA TYR A 589 15.84 -22.21 -10.27
C TYR A 589 15.99 -21.71 -8.84
N LEU A 590 17.22 -21.75 -8.33
CA LEU A 590 17.60 -21.27 -6.99
C LEU A 590 18.63 -20.14 -7.12
N PHE A 591 18.30 -18.97 -6.60
CA PHE A 591 19.19 -17.80 -6.58
C PHE A 591 19.94 -17.72 -5.24
N VAL A 592 21.26 -17.88 -5.32
CA VAL A 592 22.18 -17.97 -4.18
C VAL A 592 23.10 -16.75 -4.19
N TRP A 593 23.20 -16.08 -3.05
CA TRP A 593 24.03 -14.88 -2.87
C TRP A 593 25.08 -15.13 -1.79
N VAL A 594 26.34 -14.87 -2.12
CA VAL A 594 27.49 -15.08 -1.22
C VAL A 594 27.99 -13.72 -0.74
N TYR A 595 27.95 -13.47 0.56
CA TYR A 595 28.22 -12.14 1.16
C TYR A 595 29.63 -12.01 1.75
N SER A 596 30.31 -13.13 2.04
CA SER A 596 31.74 -13.18 2.39
C SER A 596 32.34 -14.50 1.93
N ALA A 597 33.64 -14.49 1.62
CA ALA A 597 34.46 -15.70 1.39
C ALA A 597 35.61 -15.82 2.41
N THR A 598 35.56 -15.05 3.50
CA THR A 598 36.53 -15.05 4.60
C THR A 598 35.80 -15.17 5.94
N PRO A 599 36.33 -15.97 6.90
CA PRO A 599 35.69 -16.20 8.19
C PRO A 599 35.63 -14.89 9.00
N LEU A 600 34.41 -14.43 9.26
CA LEU A 600 34.13 -13.34 10.19
C LEU A 600 33.88 -13.93 11.58
N SER A 601 34.48 -13.36 12.62
CA SER A 601 34.29 -13.80 14.01
C SER A 601 33.00 -13.26 14.67
N GLN A 602 32.16 -12.55 13.92
CA GLN A 602 30.86 -12.02 14.31
C GLN A 602 29.92 -11.99 13.08
N PRO A 603 28.59 -12.12 13.26
CA PRO A 603 27.64 -12.04 12.15
C PRO A 603 27.67 -10.64 11.49
N PRO A 604 27.57 -10.56 10.15
CA PRO A 604 27.66 -9.29 9.44
C PRO A 604 26.41 -8.41 9.60
N PRO A 605 26.52 -7.08 9.41
CA PRO A 605 25.37 -6.19 9.34
C PRO A 605 24.52 -6.47 8.09
N ILE A 606 23.22 -6.16 8.20
CA ILE A 606 22.17 -6.55 7.23
C ILE A 606 22.37 -5.95 5.82
N ASP A 607 23.15 -4.86 5.69
CA ASP A 607 23.35 -4.11 4.45
C ASP A 607 24.67 -4.43 3.69
N LEU A 608 25.28 -5.61 3.89
CA LEU A 608 26.35 -6.06 3.00
C LEU A 608 25.83 -6.23 1.56
N GLN A 609 26.56 -5.71 0.57
CA GLN A 609 26.34 -6.09 -0.83
C GLN A 609 26.96 -7.46 -1.10
N PRO A 610 26.30 -8.34 -1.88
CA PRO A 610 26.81 -9.69 -2.15
C PRO A 610 28.07 -9.65 -3.02
N ALA A 611 29.11 -10.36 -2.59
CA ALA A 611 30.39 -10.47 -3.31
C ALA A 611 30.27 -11.28 -4.61
N SER A 612 29.32 -12.21 -4.69
CA SER A 612 28.88 -12.81 -5.96
C SER A 612 27.44 -13.34 -5.87
N GLY A 613 26.73 -13.25 -6.99
CA GLY A 613 25.42 -13.88 -7.20
C GLY A 613 25.52 -15.03 -8.18
N TRP A 614 24.83 -16.13 -7.89
CA TRP A 614 24.80 -17.34 -8.70
C TRP A 614 23.36 -17.82 -8.85
N HIS A 615 23.02 -18.39 -10.01
CA HIS A 615 21.80 -19.17 -10.15
C HIS A 615 22.13 -20.63 -10.46
N LEU A 616 21.40 -21.53 -9.81
CA LEU A 616 21.39 -22.96 -10.12
C LEU A 616 20.12 -23.25 -10.91
N GLU A 617 20.25 -23.91 -12.06
CA GLU A 617 19.18 -24.54 -12.82
C GLU A 617 19.26 -26.07 -12.57
N LEU A 618 18.25 -26.63 -11.91
CA LEU A 618 18.11 -28.07 -11.67
C LEU A 618 17.09 -28.63 -12.67
N ASP A 619 17.55 -29.30 -13.74
CA ASP A 619 16.71 -30.06 -14.68
C ASP A 619 16.73 -31.56 -14.32
N CYS A 620 15.83 -32.36 -14.89
CA CYS A 620 15.63 -33.78 -14.56
C CYS A 620 16.85 -34.67 -14.88
N GLY A 621 17.85 -34.65 -14.00
CA GLY A 621 19.10 -35.40 -14.11
C GLY A 621 20.36 -34.55 -14.35
N ASN A 622 20.24 -33.22 -14.44
CA ASN A 622 21.38 -32.32 -14.68
C ASN A 622 21.32 -31.07 -13.78
N ILE A 623 22.46 -30.71 -13.19
CA ILE A 623 22.66 -29.43 -12.49
C ILE A 623 23.45 -28.51 -13.42
N ARG A 624 22.93 -27.31 -13.67
CA ARG A 624 23.64 -26.22 -14.34
C ARG A 624 23.80 -25.07 -13.36
N ILE A 625 24.97 -24.44 -13.38
CA ILE A 625 25.32 -23.33 -12.49
C ILE A 625 25.89 -22.21 -13.34
N ALA A 626 25.33 -21.02 -13.23
CA ALA A 626 25.82 -19.84 -13.93
C ALA A 626 26.00 -18.66 -12.96
N GLN A 627 27.13 -17.97 -13.11
CA GLN A 627 27.41 -16.74 -12.39
C GLN A 627 26.53 -15.61 -12.95
N LEU A 628 25.94 -14.81 -12.08
CA LEU A 628 25.29 -13.58 -12.50
C LEU A 628 26.39 -12.55 -12.85
N GLY A 629 26.58 -12.33 -14.15
CA GLY A 629 27.54 -11.35 -14.66
C GLY A 629 27.22 -9.92 -14.22
N ASN A 630 28.23 -9.04 -14.25
CA ASN A 630 28.15 -7.65 -13.75
C ASN A 630 27.25 -6.71 -14.60
N MET A 631 25.94 -6.97 -14.63
CA MET A 631 24.95 -6.11 -15.27
C MET A 631 24.45 -5.00 -14.33
N ALA A 632 25.07 -3.83 -14.49
CA ALA A 632 24.40 -2.52 -14.40
C ALA A 632 23.81 -2.04 -13.06
N LEU A 633 24.41 -2.35 -11.90
CA LEU A 633 24.30 -1.46 -10.73
C LEU A 633 25.20 -0.22 -10.90
N ARG A 634 24.73 0.78 -11.66
CA ARG A 634 25.43 2.07 -11.89
C ARG A 634 24.48 3.28 -12.00
N SER A 635 23.81 3.62 -10.90
CA SER A 635 23.02 4.88 -10.80
C SER A 635 22.92 5.46 -9.38
N ALA A 636 23.94 5.26 -8.55
CA ALA A 636 24.16 6.02 -7.31
C ALA A 636 25.67 6.20 -7.05
N ALA A 637 26.02 7.21 -6.25
CA ALA A 637 27.39 7.63 -5.88
C ALA A 637 28.28 8.28 -6.98
N ARG A 638 28.30 9.63 -6.99
CA ARG A 638 29.48 10.44 -7.32
C ARG A 638 29.64 11.52 -6.24
N GLY A 639 30.88 11.74 -5.81
CA GLY A 639 31.18 12.29 -4.48
C GLY A 639 31.27 11.14 -3.47
N ILE A 640 32.30 11.04 -2.61
CA ILE A 640 33.44 11.94 -2.30
C ILE A 640 34.78 11.15 -2.38
N ARG A 641 35.91 11.83 -2.60
CA ARG A 641 37.27 11.22 -2.60
C ARG A 641 37.90 11.21 -1.20
N PRO A 642 38.75 10.22 -0.89
CA PRO A 642 39.89 10.40 0.02
C PRO A 642 41.28 10.23 -0.65
N TRP A 643 42.35 10.61 0.06
CA TRP A 643 43.77 10.53 -0.35
C TRP A 643 44.49 9.25 0.13
N ALA A 644 45.41 8.72 -0.69
CA ALA A 644 46.80 8.29 -0.38
C ALA A 644 47.42 7.66 -1.66
N ARG A 645 48.52 8.15 -2.25
CA ARG A 645 49.96 7.88 -1.95
C ARG A 645 50.30 6.38 -1.83
N SER A 646 51.32 5.79 -2.47
CA SER A 646 52.34 6.18 -3.50
C SER A 646 53.19 4.90 -3.86
N PRO A 647 54.40 4.89 -4.51
CA PRO A 647 55.18 5.89 -5.27
C PRO A 647 55.89 5.37 -6.59
N ARG A 648 56.68 6.25 -7.26
CA ARG A 648 57.75 6.00 -8.30
C ARG A 648 57.26 5.53 -9.70
N SER A 649 57.88 5.84 -10.85
CA SER A 649 58.97 6.78 -11.31
C SER A 649 58.97 6.77 -12.87
N PHE A 650 59.36 7.78 -13.68
CA PHE A 650 60.63 8.54 -13.77
C PHE A 650 60.50 9.80 -14.70
N ALA A 651 61.41 10.78 -14.53
CA ALA A 651 62.01 11.74 -15.50
C ALA A 651 61.18 12.63 -16.49
N ASP A 652 61.08 13.93 -16.16
CA ASP A 652 61.69 15.12 -16.83
C ASP A 652 61.38 15.60 -18.29
N PRO A 653 61.62 16.91 -18.61
CA PRO A 653 60.80 17.67 -19.58
C PRO A 653 61.58 18.50 -20.65
N GLU A 654 60.85 19.23 -21.53
CA GLU A 654 61.16 20.50 -22.25
C GLU A 654 60.12 20.72 -23.40
N SER A 655 59.98 21.85 -24.13
CA SER A 655 60.05 23.30 -23.82
C SER A 655 59.41 24.15 -24.98
N HIS A 656 59.15 25.45 -24.74
CA HIS A 656 58.90 26.57 -25.69
C HIS A 656 57.78 26.59 -26.77
N HIS A 657 56.83 27.54 -26.63
CA HIS A 657 56.45 28.67 -27.53
C HIS A 657 55.14 29.32 -26.99
N GLN A 658 55.00 30.59 -26.53
CA GLN A 658 55.24 31.93 -27.11
C GLN A 658 54.47 32.21 -28.42
N LEU A 659 53.63 33.26 -28.61
CA LEU A 659 53.16 34.47 -27.87
C LEU A 659 51.67 34.75 -28.32
N ARG A 660 50.83 35.69 -27.82
CA ARG A 660 50.96 37.12 -27.40
C ARG A 660 49.82 37.56 -26.43
N TYR A 661 49.94 38.78 -25.87
CA TYR A 661 48.97 39.48 -24.99
C TYR A 661 48.24 40.65 -25.70
N ALA A 662 46.98 40.92 -25.32
CA ALA A 662 46.27 42.23 -25.26
C ALA A 662 44.77 41.96 -24.90
N SER A 663 44.26 42.28 -23.69
CA SER A 663 43.70 43.58 -23.24
C SER A 663 42.57 44.17 -24.11
N ALA A 664 41.41 44.62 -23.62
CA ALA A 664 40.75 44.51 -22.29
C ALA A 664 39.31 45.08 -22.38
N ARG A 665 38.40 44.72 -21.45
CA ARG A 665 37.40 45.57 -20.73
C ARG A 665 36.14 44.82 -20.23
N SER A 666 35.59 45.34 -19.11
CA SER A 666 34.18 45.29 -18.65
C SER A 666 33.39 43.97 -18.76
N GLY A 667 33.13 43.32 -17.62
CA GLY A 667 32.24 42.15 -17.57
C GLY A 667 32.13 41.46 -16.20
N THR A 668 32.15 42.20 -15.09
CA THR A 668 32.05 41.62 -13.73
C THR A 668 30.62 41.20 -13.38
N GLY A 669 30.08 40.25 -14.13
CA GLY A 669 28.85 39.54 -13.78
C GLY A 669 29.15 38.47 -12.75
N THR A 670 29.08 38.81 -11.46
CA THR A 670 29.10 37.81 -10.37
C THR A 670 27.82 37.00 -10.42
N ALA A 671 27.83 35.90 -11.17
CA ALA A 671 26.76 34.92 -11.18
C ALA A 671 26.70 34.21 -9.81
N GLN A 672 26.00 34.82 -8.85
CA GLN A 672 25.55 34.14 -7.65
C GLN A 672 24.62 33.01 -8.10
N SER A 673 25.17 31.80 -8.16
CA SER A 673 24.41 30.57 -8.39
C SER A 673 23.60 30.25 -7.14
N THR A 674 22.56 31.05 -6.88
CA THR A 674 21.53 30.75 -5.89
C THR A 674 20.81 29.47 -6.31
N ASN A 675 21.26 28.34 -5.77
CA ASN A 675 20.48 27.11 -5.74
C ASN A 675 19.27 27.35 -4.81
N GLN A 676 18.28 28.11 -5.31
CA GLN A 676 16.93 28.05 -4.81
C GLN A 676 16.37 26.68 -5.21
N THR A 677 16.63 25.68 -4.38
CA THR A 677 15.76 24.52 -4.25
C THR A 677 14.34 25.05 -4.11
N ALA A 678 13.48 24.76 -5.08
CA ALA A 678 12.19 25.44 -5.22
C ALA A 678 11.36 25.26 -3.95
N HIS A 679 11.21 26.34 -3.18
CA HIS A 679 10.46 26.38 -1.94
C HIS A 679 9.04 25.87 -2.22
N GLN A 680 8.59 24.86 -1.46
CA GLN A 680 7.22 24.37 -1.53
C GLN A 680 6.35 25.21 -0.59
N ILE A 681 6.34 26.52 -0.87
CA ILE A 681 5.62 27.56 -0.13
C ILE A 681 4.20 27.08 0.18
N ASP A 682 3.71 27.38 1.38
CA ASP A 682 2.37 27.02 1.82
C ASP A 682 1.32 27.47 0.79
N PRO A 683 0.21 26.72 0.63
CA PRO A 683 -0.80 27.03 -0.38
C PRO A 683 -1.33 28.46 -0.23
N THR A 684 -1.21 29.20 -1.33
CA THR A 684 -1.69 30.57 -1.46
C THR A 684 -3.20 30.66 -1.32
N LEU A 685 -3.74 31.86 -1.07
CA LEU A 685 -5.18 32.06 -0.80
C LEU A 685 -6.11 31.68 -1.97
N ASP A 686 -5.56 31.53 -3.17
CA ASP A 686 -6.21 31.09 -4.41
C ASP A 686 -5.99 29.61 -4.75
N SER A 687 -5.26 28.85 -3.92
CA SER A 687 -4.92 27.45 -4.19
C SER A 687 -6.11 26.47 -4.03
N PRO A 688 -5.99 25.24 -4.57
CA PRO A 688 -6.92 24.14 -4.30
C PRO A 688 -7.16 23.89 -2.80
N SER A 689 -6.10 23.86 -1.97
CA SER A 689 -6.20 23.70 -0.50
C SER A 689 -6.99 24.85 0.14
N ALA A 690 -6.68 26.10 -0.20
CA ALA A 690 -7.40 27.27 0.33
C ALA A 690 -8.90 27.23 -0.04
N ALA A 691 -9.21 26.94 -1.31
CA ALA A 691 -10.59 26.78 -1.78
C ALA A 691 -11.32 25.60 -1.11
N PHE A 692 -10.64 24.47 -0.91
CA PHE A 692 -11.20 23.29 -0.24
C PHE A 692 -11.55 23.58 1.22
N VAL A 693 -10.66 24.27 1.94
CA VAL A 693 -10.85 24.67 3.34
C VAL A 693 -11.96 25.72 3.46
N ALA A 694 -11.96 26.78 2.64
CA ALA A 694 -12.96 27.84 2.70
C ALA A 694 -14.39 27.33 2.53
N GLN A 695 -14.60 26.34 1.65
CA GLN A 695 -15.89 25.68 1.43
C GLN A 695 -16.37 24.83 2.63
N ARG A 696 -15.47 24.42 3.53
CA ARG A 696 -15.73 23.39 4.57
C ARG A 696 -15.61 23.90 6.00
N ALA A 697 -14.76 24.89 6.25
CA ALA A 697 -14.55 25.47 7.57
C ALA A 697 -15.84 25.95 8.27
N PRO A 698 -16.85 26.54 7.60
CA PRO A 698 -18.12 26.92 8.25
C PRO A 698 -18.92 25.75 8.83
N PHE A 699 -18.63 24.51 8.42
CA PHE A 699 -19.28 23.29 8.90
C PHE A 699 -18.46 22.56 9.99
N MET A 700 -17.37 23.16 10.47
CA MET A 700 -16.46 22.56 11.44
C MET A 700 -16.32 23.42 12.70
N VAL A 701 -16.32 22.78 13.88
CA VAL A 701 -16.00 23.50 15.13
C VAL A 701 -14.52 23.89 15.12
N PRO A 702 -14.14 25.15 15.39
CA PRO A 702 -12.76 25.65 15.30
C PRO A 702 -11.91 25.25 16.53
N THR A 703 -11.80 23.95 16.82
CA THR A 703 -11.04 23.40 17.96
C THR A 703 -9.54 23.29 17.74
N TYR A 704 -9.06 23.58 16.52
CA TYR A 704 -7.65 23.48 16.12
C TYR A 704 -7.30 24.64 15.19
N VAL A 705 -6.17 25.30 15.44
CA VAL A 705 -5.42 26.02 14.39
C VAL A 705 -4.77 24.95 13.50
N ARG A 706 -4.87 25.10 12.18
CA ARG A 706 -4.32 24.14 11.22
C ARG A 706 -3.43 24.84 10.20
N PRO A 707 -2.38 24.16 9.69
CA PRO A 707 -1.69 24.58 8.47
C PRO A 707 -2.65 24.73 7.27
N PRO A 708 -2.32 25.58 6.28
CA PRO A 708 -3.04 25.66 5.01
C PRO A 708 -3.07 24.36 4.16
N PRO A 709 -2.02 23.50 4.10
CA PRO A 709 -2.05 22.27 3.29
C PRO A 709 -3.14 21.26 3.68
N VAL A 710 -3.92 20.81 2.69
CA VAL A 710 -4.89 19.72 2.83
C VAL A 710 -4.22 18.39 2.46
N ILE A 711 -3.79 17.65 3.47
CA ILE A 711 -3.21 16.30 3.30
C ILE A 711 -4.22 15.35 2.67
N ASP A 712 -3.80 14.66 1.61
CA ASP A 712 -4.58 13.76 0.76
C ASP A 712 -4.18 12.29 0.97
N SER A 713 -2.88 12.00 0.99
CA SER A 713 -2.36 10.64 1.05
C SER A 713 -1.05 10.53 1.83
N GLY A 714 -0.66 9.30 2.18
CA GLY A 714 0.53 9.03 2.98
C GLY A 714 1.08 7.63 2.79
N LYS A 715 2.41 7.49 2.87
CA LYS A 715 3.12 6.20 2.73
C LYS A 715 4.45 6.24 3.47
N GLY A 716 4.64 5.32 4.41
CA GLY A 716 5.87 5.23 5.21
C GLY A 716 6.07 6.50 6.04
N CYS A 717 7.20 7.18 5.83
CA CYS A 717 7.57 8.42 6.53
C CYS A 717 7.04 9.71 5.87
N TYR A 718 6.21 9.58 4.82
CA TYR A 718 5.81 10.71 3.98
C TYR A 718 4.30 10.91 3.89
N LEU A 719 3.92 12.17 3.75
CA LEU A 719 2.58 12.65 3.42
C LEU A 719 2.60 13.48 2.13
N TRP A 720 1.46 13.54 1.44
CA TRP A 720 1.23 14.41 0.28
C TRP A 720 -0.08 15.18 0.46
N ASP A 721 -0.13 16.42 -0.04
CA ASP A 721 -1.36 17.21 -0.11
C ASP A 721 -2.06 17.10 -1.46
N ILE A 722 -3.23 17.73 -1.59
CA ILE A 722 -3.99 17.73 -2.85
C ILE A 722 -3.27 18.47 -3.99
N GLU A 723 -2.32 19.36 -3.69
CA GLU A 723 -1.37 19.95 -4.65
C GLU A 723 -0.16 19.04 -4.97
N GLN A 724 -0.09 17.85 -4.36
CA GLN A 724 0.94 16.82 -4.54
C GLN A 724 2.35 17.22 -4.05
N ARG A 725 2.45 18.23 -3.18
CA ARG A 725 3.70 18.53 -2.44
C ARG A 725 4.06 17.35 -1.53
N LYS A 726 5.35 17.07 -1.38
CA LYS A 726 5.89 15.93 -0.62
C LYS A 726 6.37 16.43 0.74
N TYR A 727 5.81 15.92 1.82
CA TYR A 727 6.22 16.26 3.17
C TYR A 727 6.82 15.05 3.90
N LEU A 728 8.02 15.21 4.45
CA LEU A 728 8.63 14.29 5.40
C LEU A 728 8.03 14.51 6.79
N ASP A 729 7.53 13.45 7.42
CA ASP A 729 6.75 13.55 8.65
C ASP A 729 7.56 13.20 9.91
N PHE A 730 8.05 14.23 10.62
CA PHE A 730 8.63 14.09 11.96
C PHE A 730 7.57 14.20 13.07
N THR A 731 6.27 14.15 12.74
CA THR A 731 5.15 14.20 13.70
C THR A 731 4.49 12.85 13.94
N ALA A 732 4.43 11.97 12.93
CA ALA A 732 3.66 10.71 12.94
C ALA A 732 2.22 10.86 13.46
N GLY A 733 1.54 11.99 13.18
CA GLY A 733 0.23 12.28 13.77
C GLY A 733 0.27 12.50 15.29
N ILE A 734 1.36 13.08 15.80
CA ILE A 734 1.72 13.21 17.22
C ILE A 734 1.99 11.84 17.87
N ALA A 735 2.96 11.09 17.34
CA ALA A 735 3.40 9.75 17.78
C ALA A 735 2.35 8.62 17.63
N VAL A 736 1.44 8.72 16.65
CA VAL A 736 0.39 7.74 16.36
C VAL A 736 0.81 6.72 15.30
N THR A 737 1.36 7.14 14.16
CA THR A 737 1.75 6.25 13.05
C THR A 737 3.16 5.69 13.22
N SER A 738 3.39 4.95 14.32
CA SER A 738 4.70 4.38 14.65
C SER A 738 5.25 3.37 13.63
N LEU A 739 4.40 2.70 12.83
CA LEU A 739 4.80 1.87 11.67
C LEU A 739 4.74 2.64 10.33
N GLY A 740 4.53 3.95 10.38
CA GLY A 740 4.36 4.80 9.21
C GLY A 740 2.93 4.86 8.69
N HIS A 741 2.73 5.74 7.71
CA HIS A 741 1.47 5.93 7.01
C HIS A 741 1.21 4.77 6.04
N SER A 742 -0.04 4.30 6.01
CA SER A 742 -0.49 3.21 5.11
C SER A 742 0.36 1.93 5.21
N ASP A 743 0.69 1.46 6.43
CA ASP A 743 1.35 0.15 6.63
C ASP A 743 0.53 -0.96 5.93
N PRO A 744 1.13 -1.75 5.03
CA PRO A 744 0.40 -2.76 4.26
C PRO A 744 -0.25 -3.86 5.10
N GLY A 745 0.32 -4.20 6.26
CA GLY A 745 -0.23 -5.19 7.19
C GLY A 745 -1.50 -4.67 7.86
N VAL A 746 -1.49 -3.41 8.30
CA VAL A 746 -2.69 -2.72 8.83
C VAL A 746 -3.76 -2.61 7.74
N ALA A 747 -3.40 -2.19 6.52
CA ALA A 747 -4.34 -2.05 5.40
C ALA A 747 -5.02 -3.39 5.05
N GLU A 748 -4.25 -4.48 4.95
CA GLU A 748 -4.82 -5.80 4.64
C GLU A 748 -5.65 -6.36 5.82
N ILE A 749 -5.30 -6.06 7.07
CA ILE A 749 -6.14 -6.42 8.22
C ILE A 749 -7.46 -5.64 8.21
N VAL A 750 -7.47 -4.35 7.87
CA VAL A 750 -8.71 -3.56 7.69
C VAL A 750 -9.56 -4.18 6.58
N SER A 751 -8.95 -4.46 5.43
CA SER A 751 -9.58 -5.14 4.28
C SER A 751 -10.25 -6.46 4.71
N GLN A 752 -9.52 -7.39 5.31
CA GLN A 752 -10.06 -8.69 5.70
C GLN A 752 -11.08 -8.61 6.84
N GLN A 753 -10.76 -7.90 7.93
CA GLN A 753 -11.56 -7.97 9.15
C GLN A 753 -12.88 -7.21 9.04
N SER A 754 -12.94 -6.15 8.23
CA SER A 754 -14.19 -5.44 7.92
C SER A 754 -15.20 -6.33 7.18
N ARG A 755 -14.73 -7.24 6.32
CA ARG A 755 -15.56 -8.26 5.64
C ARG A 755 -15.97 -9.45 6.52
N MET A 756 -15.42 -9.57 7.73
CA MET A 756 -15.72 -10.68 8.66
C MET A 756 -16.62 -10.24 9.82
N LEU A 757 -16.16 -9.30 10.64
CA LEU A 757 -16.86 -8.76 11.80
C LEU A 757 -16.13 -7.51 12.28
N ILE A 758 -16.82 -6.37 12.33
CA ILE A 758 -16.28 -5.11 12.87
C ILE A 758 -16.54 -5.00 14.37
N HIS A 759 -17.77 -5.29 14.82
CA HIS A 759 -18.25 -5.00 16.16
C HIS A 759 -19.28 -6.04 16.64
N SER A 760 -19.24 -6.38 17.92
CA SER A 760 -20.16 -7.32 18.60
C SER A 760 -20.63 -6.83 19.98
N SER A 761 -20.28 -5.59 20.38
CA SER A 761 -20.26 -5.11 21.77
C SER A 761 -19.42 -5.98 22.73
N ASN A 762 -19.36 -5.57 24.00
CA ASN A 762 -18.77 -6.36 25.09
C ASN A 762 -19.75 -7.34 25.76
N LEU A 763 -21.00 -7.46 25.27
CA LEU A 763 -21.95 -8.48 25.74
C LEU A 763 -21.63 -9.88 25.20
N PHE A 764 -20.86 -9.96 24.11
CA PHE A 764 -20.47 -11.20 23.46
C PHE A 764 -18.96 -11.27 23.29
N HIS A 765 -18.36 -12.44 23.58
CA HIS A 765 -16.94 -12.65 23.34
C HIS A 765 -16.60 -12.61 21.86
N ASN A 766 -15.43 -12.07 21.54
CA ASN A 766 -14.79 -12.19 20.24
C ASN A 766 -13.32 -12.60 20.42
N LYS A 767 -12.73 -13.21 19.38
CA LYS A 767 -11.35 -13.71 19.42
C LYS A 767 -10.33 -12.62 19.78
N TRP A 768 -10.43 -11.46 19.13
CA TRP A 768 -9.33 -10.50 19.08
C TRP A 768 -9.17 -9.69 20.36
N THR A 769 -10.23 -9.40 21.12
CA THR A 769 -10.10 -8.73 22.43
C THR A 769 -9.28 -9.57 23.40
N GLY A 770 -9.60 -10.87 23.50
CA GLY A 770 -8.83 -11.80 24.35
C GLY A 770 -7.37 -11.90 23.92
N THR A 771 -7.11 -12.06 22.61
CA THR A 771 -5.73 -12.12 22.08
C THR A 771 -4.95 -10.83 22.34
N LEU A 772 -5.55 -9.65 22.16
CA LEU A 772 -4.86 -8.38 22.41
C LEU A 772 -4.62 -8.14 23.90
N SER A 773 -5.62 -8.35 24.77
CA SER A 773 -5.43 -8.21 26.23
C SER A 773 -4.39 -9.20 26.76
N GLN A 774 -4.31 -10.42 26.20
CA GLN A 774 -3.26 -11.38 26.53
C GLN A 774 -1.88 -10.86 26.13
N LEU A 775 -1.68 -10.43 24.88
CA LEU A 775 -0.37 -9.97 24.40
C LEU A 775 0.10 -8.68 25.08
N LEU A 776 -0.83 -7.77 25.43
CA LEU A 776 -0.51 -6.58 26.23
C LEU A 776 0.06 -6.96 27.59
N VAL A 777 -0.52 -7.96 28.27
CA VAL A 777 0.00 -8.46 29.55
C VAL A 777 1.32 -9.21 29.34
N THR A 778 1.36 -10.18 28.42
CA THR A 778 2.53 -11.02 28.14
C THR A 778 3.77 -10.20 27.80
N TYR A 779 3.74 -9.36 26.77
CA TYR A 779 4.92 -8.58 26.38
C TYR A 779 5.33 -7.57 27.45
N THR A 780 4.38 -7.06 28.26
CA THR A 780 4.69 -6.16 29.38
C THR A 780 5.45 -6.87 30.50
N VAL A 781 5.06 -8.10 30.85
CA VAL A 781 5.78 -8.93 31.83
C VAL A 781 7.13 -9.38 31.26
N GLU A 782 7.19 -9.82 30.00
CA GLU A 782 8.42 -10.25 29.32
C GLU A 782 9.44 -9.09 29.15
N SER A 783 8.96 -7.85 28.98
CA SER A 783 9.82 -6.66 28.96
C SER A 783 10.37 -6.26 30.33
N GLY A 784 10.01 -6.96 31.41
CA GLY A 784 10.39 -6.67 32.80
C GLY A 784 9.61 -5.51 33.44
N ALA A 785 9.15 -4.55 32.63
CA ALA A 785 8.61 -3.24 33.02
C ALA A 785 7.49 -3.24 34.08
N MET A 786 6.57 -4.19 34.05
CA MET A 786 5.50 -4.29 35.03
C MET A 786 5.22 -5.75 35.35
N ARG A 787 6.10 -6.36 36.16
CA ARG A 787 6.03 -7.79 36.54
C ARG A 787 4.69 -8.21 37.16
N GLY A 788 3.94 -7.27 37.74
CA GLY A 788 2.62 -7.49 38.32
C GLY A 788 1.44 -7.36 37.35
N ALA A 789 1.67 -7.05 36.07
CA ALA A 789 0.61 -6.89 35.07
C ALA A 789 -0.24 -8.17 34.93
N LYS A 790 -1.55 -8.02 34.98
CA LYS A 790 -2.50 -9.14 35.14
C LYS A 790 -3.62 -9.15 34.12
N GLN A 791 -4.21 -7.99 33.83
CA GLN A 791 -5.36 -7.83 32.94
C GLN A 791 -5.22 -6.53 32.14
N ALA A 792 -5.96 -6.42 31.03
CA ALA A 792 -6.03 -5.19 30.23
C ALA A 792 -7.46 -4.90 29.78
N PHE A 793 -7.98 -3.72 30.13
CA PHE A 793 -9.24 -3.17 29.64
C PHE A 793 -8.99 -2.43 28.32
N ILE A 794 -9.78 -2.71 27.28
CA ILE A 794 -9.62 -2.11 25.95
C ILE A 794 -10.69 -1.04 25.70
N CYS A 795 -10.26 0.15 25.29
CA CYS A 795 -11.07 1.32 24.95
C CYS A 795 -10.69 1.87 23.56
N ASN A 796 -11.12 3.09 23.22
CA ASN A 796 -10.98 3.68 21.89
C ASN A 796 -9.92 4.79 21.83
N SER A 797 -9.41 5.26 22.97
CA SER A 797 -8.52 6.42 23.03
C SER A 797 -7.73 6.51 24.34
N GLY A 798 -6.67 7.33 24.35
CA GLY A 798 -5.89 7.60 25.56
C GLY A 798 -6.69 8.29 26.68
N THR A 799 -7.59 9.22 26.34
CA THR A 799 -8.43 9.90 27.34
C THR A 799 -9.39 8.90 28.02
N GLU A 800 -9.93 7.92 27.30
CA GLU A 800 -10.72 6.83 27.92
C GLU A 800 -9.85 5.87 28.76
N ALA A 801 -8.63 5.56 28.33
CA ALA A 801 -7.71 4.72 29.10
C ALA A 801 -7.35 5.35 30.45
N ASN A 802 -7.15 6.67 30.45
CA ASN A 802 -6.91 7.47 31.65
C ASN A 802 -8.17 7.65 32.52
N GLU A 803 -9.36 7.85 31.95
CA GLU A 803 -10.63 7.81 32.72
C GLU A 803 -10.86 6.44 33.39
N ALA A 804 -10.50 5.34 32.73
CA ALA A 804 -10.51 4.01 33.33
C ALA A 804 -9.51 3.91 34.48
N ALA A 805 -8.27 4.35 34.31
CA ALA A 805 -7.26 4.36 35.37
C ALA A 805 -7.67 5.22 36.58
N ILE A 806 -8.17 6.43 36.37
CA ILE A 806 -8.69 7.33 37.42
C ILE A 806 -9.84 6.67 38.19
N LYS A 807 -10.81 6.09 37.48
CA LYS A 807 -11.93 5.37 38.12
C LYS A 807 -11.47 4.13 38.88
N PHE A 808 -10.51 3.37 38.35
CA PHE A 808 -9.99 2.17 39.01
C PHE A 808 -9.22 2.51 40.28
N ALA A 809 -8.37 3.55 40.27
CA ALA A 809 -7.70 4.04 41.47
C ALA A 809 -8.69 4.53 42.55
N ARG A 810 -9.73 5.28 42.16
CA ARG A 810 -10.81 5.67 43.10
C ARG A 810 -11.58 4.47 43.66
N LYS A 811 -11.85 3.44 42.84
CA LYS A 811 -12.48 2.18 43.28
C LYS A 811 -11.60 1.42 44.28
N VAL A 812 -10.28 1.38 44.07
CA VAL A 812 -9.32 0.83 45.04
C VAL A 812 -9.31 1.65 46.33
N GLY A 813 -9.20 2.98 46.24
CA GLY A 813 -9.24 3.90 47.39
C GLY A 813 -10.46 3.69 48.28
N HIS A 814 -11.66 3.70 47.70
CA HIS A 814 -12.92 3.43 48.41
C HIS A 814 -13.05 1.97 48.92
N SER A 815 -12.27 1.02 48.41
CA SER A 815 -12.25 -0.36 48.90
C SER A 815 -11.31 -0.54 50.09
N LEU A 816 -10.22 0.24 50.15
CA LEU A 816 -9.26 0.27 51.25
C LEU A 816 -9.76 1.15 52.41
N ASP A 817 -10.48 2.22 52.09
CA ASP A 817 -11.15 3.10 53.05
C ASP A 817 -12.64 3.26 52.69
N PRO A 818 -13.53 2.45 53.30
CA PRO A 818 -14.98 2.56 53.10
C PRO A 818 -15.62 3.86 53.58
N SER A 819 -14.90 4.75 54.29
CA SER A 819 -15.41 6.08 54.63
C SER A 819 -15.41 7.04 53.42
N GLY A 820 -14.62 6.73 52.40
CA GLY A 820 -14.42 7.57 51.22
C GLY A 820 -13.50 8.77 51.45
N ALA A 821 -12.75 8.84 52.54
CA ALA A 821 -11.72 9.86 52.72
C ALA A 821 -10.53 9.65 51.76
N LYS A 822 -10.23 8.40 51.37
CA LYS A 822 -9.25 8.04 50.34
C LYS A 822 -9.78 8.24 48.91
N HIS A 823 -9.95 9.50 48.52
CA HIS A 823 -10.45 9.91 47.19
C HIS A 823 -9.58 10.95 46.45
N GLU A 824 -8.56 11.50 47.11
CA GLU A 824 -7.69 12.53 46.52
C GLU A 824 -6.81 11.93 45.41
N PHE A 825 -6.47 12.69 44.38
CA PHE A 825 -5.79 12.18 43.19
C PHE A 825 -4.70 13.13 42.72
N VAL A 826 -3.46 12.65 42.59
CA VAL A 826 -2.29 13.48 42.30
C VAL A 826 -1.91 13.42 40.82
N SER A 827 -1.49 14.56 40.28
CA SER A 827 -0.94 14.75 38.94
C SER A 827 0.11 15.87 38.97
N PHE A 828 0.82 16.13 37.87
CA PHE A 828 1.97 17.04 37.86
C PHE A 828 1.79 18.17 36.85
N PHE A 829 2.33 19.36 37.16
CA PHE A 829 2.38 20.48 36.23
C PHE A 829 3.06 20.07 34.90
N ASN A 830 2.62 20.70 33.81
CA ASN A 830 2.99 20.42 32.42
C ASN A 830 2.53 19.07 31.82
N SER A 831 1.83 18.20 32.55
CA SER A 831 1.31 16.94 31.97
C SER A 831 0.17 17.15 30.97
N PHE A 832 -0.15 16.12 30.19
CA PHE A 832 -1.35 16.05 29.35
C PHE A 832 -1.95 14.64 29.28
N HIS A 833 -3.02 14.41 30.06
CA HIS A 833 -3.67 13.09 30.14
C HIS A 833 -4.98 12.98 29.34
N GLY A 834 -5.52 14.09 28.81
CA GLY A 834 -6.69 14.05 27.94
C GLY A 834 -7.57 15.30 27.97
N ARG A 835 -8.83 15.16 27.53
CA ARG A 835 -9.81 16.26 27.43
C ARG A 835 -11.24 15.89 27.86
N THR A 836 -11.48 14.68 28.35
CA THR A 836 -12.68 14.36 29.15
C THR A 836 -12.53 14.94 30.57
N TYR A 837 -13.63 15.15 31.30
CA TYR A 837 -13.58 15.91 32.57
C TYR A 837 -12.59 15.35 33.62
N GLY A 838 -12.46 14.03 33.79
CA GLY A 838 -11.50 13.44 34.72
C GLY A 838 -10.05 13.59 34.22
N ALA A 839 -9.80 13.24 32.96
CA ALA A 839 -8.48 13.36 32.33
C ALA A 839 -7.99 14.82 32.23
N LEU A 840 -8.91 15.77 32.02
CA LEU A 840 -8.65 17.22 32.04
C LEU A 840 -8.40 17.73 33.47
N SER A 841 -9.08 17.18 34.47
CA SER A 841 -8.80 17.47 35.89
C SER A 841 -7.42 16.96 36.31
N ALA A 842 -6.93 15.88 35.69
CA ALA A 842 -5.55 15.40 35.82
C ALA A 842 -4.52 16.24 35.02
N THR A 843 -4.97 17.18 34.18
CA THR A 843 -4.13 17.99 33.27
C THR A 843 -4.08 19.44 33.78
N PRO A 844 -3.22 19.78 34.76
CA PRO A 844 -3.16 21.10 35.40
C PRO A 844 -2.54 22.18 34.50
N ASN A 845 -3.23 22.51 33.42
CA ASN A 845 -2.90 23.60 32.53
C ASN A 845 -4.11 24.57 32.45
N PRO A 846 -4.02 25.80 33.00
CA PRO A 846 -5.12 26.76 33.00
C PRO A 846 -5.71 27.04 31.62
N LYS A 847 -4.89 26.99 30.55
CA LYS A 847 -5.32 27.16 29.15
C LYS A 847 -6.37 26.13 28.71
N TYR A 848 -6.32 24.93 29.29
CA TYR A 848 -7.27 23.85 28.98
C TYR A 848 -8.37 23.73 30.04
N GLN A 849 -8.09 24.00 31.32
CA GLN A 849 -9.07 23.84 32.41
C GLN A 849 -10.04 25.02 32.55
N ALA A 850 -9.56 26.27 32.45
CA ALA A 850 -10.37 27.45 32.81
C ALA A 850 -11.67 27.61 31.98
N PRO A 851 -11.72 27.32 30.66
CA PRO A 851 -12.96 27.41 29.87
C PRO A 851 -14.05 26.39 30.25
N PHE A 852 -13.72 25.37 31.05
CA PHE A 852 -14.62 24.26 31.41
C PHE A 852 -14.74 24.07 32.93
N ALA A 853 -14.35 25.07 33.73
CA ALA A 853 -14.42 24.99 35.18
C ALA A 853 -15.89 24.91 35.70
N PRO A 854 -16.16 24.24 36.83
CA PRO A 854 -15.20 23.59 37.74
C PRO A 854 -14.70 22.23 37.24
N MET A 855 -13.46 21.90 37.60
CA MET A 855 -12.88 20.56 37.42
C MET A 855 -13.47 19.55 38.42
N VAL A 856 -13.23 18.26 38.20
CA VAL A 856 -13.63 17.18 39.11
C VAL A 856 -12.95 17.39 40.47
N PRO A 857 -13.68 17.36 41.60
CA PRO A 857 -13.09 17.60 42.91
C PRO A 857 -12.13 16.48 43.36
N GLY A 858 -11.21 16.84 44.26
CA GLY A 858 -10.23 15.93 44.87
C GLY A 858 -8.88 15.85 44.16
N PHE A 859 -8.66 16.55 43.05
CA PHE A 859 -7.35 16.59 42.40
C PHE A 859 -6.34 17.47 43.14
N LYS A 860 -5.07 17.07 43.09
CA LYS A 860 -3.89 17.77 43.65
C LYS A 860 -2.80 17.82 42.59
N TYR A 861 -1.96 18.85 42.66
CA TYR A 861 -0.94 19.15 41.65
C TYR A 861 0.43 19.34 42.28
N GLY A 862 1.41 18.58 41.80
CA GLY A 862 2.81 18.67 42.19
C GLY A 862 3.71 19.21 41.09
N THR A 863 4.92 19.62 41.46
CA THR A 863 5.98 19.96 40.51
C THR A 863 6.64 18.68 39.99
N TYR A 864 6.77 18.53 38.67
CA TYR A 864 7.42 17.36 38.08
C TYR A 864 8.91 17.32 38.45
N ASN A 865 9.44 16.14 38.76
CA ASN A 865 10.79 15.92 39.32
C ASN A 865 11.06 16.54 40.72
N ASP A 866 10.08 17.18 41.38
CA ASP A 866 10.24 17.61 42.79
C ASP A 866 9.91 16.46 43.75
N ILE A 867 10.96 15.86 44.31
CA ILE A 867 10.88 14.76 45.29
C ILE A 867 10.44 15.27 46.68
N ALA A 868 10.78 16.51 47.05
CA ALA A 868 10.52 17.06 48.39
C ALA A 868 9.02 17.31 48.62
N GLN A 869 8.28 17.72 47.58
CA GLN A 869 6.83 17.92 47.65
C GLN A 869 6.07 16.61 47.95
N LEU A 870 6.58 15.45 47.52
CA LEU A 870 5.84 14.18 47.47
C LEU A 870 5.25 13.73 48.82
N GLN A 871 5.98 13.93 49.93
CA GLN A 871 5.53 13.57 51.27
C GLN A 871 4.27 14.33 51.71
N THR A 872 4.14 15.60 51.30
CA THR A 872 2.98 16.44 51.62
C THR A 872 1.85 16.34 50.59
N LEU A 873 2.20 15.99 49.34
CA LEU A 873 1.30 15.92 48.20
C LEU A 873 0.55 14.58 48.11
N ILE A 874 1.24 13.49 48.41
CA ILE A 874 0.72 12.12 48.41
C ILE A 874 0.54 11.73 49.88
N THR A 875 -0.71 11.49 50.29
CA THR A 875 -1.10 11.25 51.69
C THR A 875 -1.99 10.01 51.81
N GLU A 876 -2.40 9.69 53.03
CA GLU A 876 -3.32 8.59 53.35
C GLU A 876 -4.67 8.77 52.62
N LYS A 877 -5.04 10.01 52.27
CA LYS A 877 -6.24 10.36 51.48
C LYS A 877 -6.06 10.18 49.97
N THR A 878 -4.83 10.01 49.48
CA THR A 878 -4.55 9.84 48.04
C THR A 878 -4.92 8.43 47.59
N CYS A 879 -5.85 8.30 46.64
CA CYS A 879 -6.23 7.02 46.04
C CYS A 879 -5.35 6.63 44.84
N GLY A 880 -4.81 7.62 44.12
CA GLY A 880 -3.96 7.38 42.96
C GLY A 880 -3.11 8.59 42.57
N VAL A 881 -2.04 8.29 41.82
CA VAL A 881 -1.05 9.25 41.33
C VAL A 881 -0.81 8.94 39.86
N ILE A 882 -0.97 9.90 38.95
CA ILE A 882 -0.67 9.74 37.52
C ILE A 882 0.54 10.57 37.11
N VAL A 883 1.41 9.98 36.29
CA VAL A 883 2.63 10.63 35.78
C VAL A 883 2.97 10.11 34.37
N GLU A 884 3.44 11.00 33.49
CA GLU A 884 4.10 10.62 32.24
C GLU A 884 5.60 10.37 32.53
N PRO A 885 6.18 9.20 32.19
CA PRO A 885 7.63 8.98 32.31
C PRO A 885 8.48 9.93 31.44
N ILE A 886 7.89 10.45 30.35
CA ILE A 886 8.38 11.59 29.59
C ILE A 886 7.18 12.47 29.21
N GLN A 887 7.09 13.69 29.75
CA GLN A 887 6.01 14.64 29.49
C GLN A 887 6.03 15.12 28.03
N GLY A 888 5.13 14.57 27.20
CA GLY A 888 5.20 14.69 25.75
C GLY A 888 4.76 16.05 25.20
N GLU A 889 3.67 16.60 25.73
CA GLU A 889 3.18 17.93 25.34
C GLU A 889 3.89 19.08 26.11
N GLY A 890 4.51 18.77 27.24
CA GLY A 890 4.93 19.72 28.27
C GLY A 890 6.41 20.12 28.26
N GLY A 891 7.10 20.03 27.12
CA GLY A 891 8.53 20.37 26.99
C GLY A 891 9.45 19.21 26.60
N VAL A 892 8.88 18.00 26.42
CA VAL A 892 9.61 16.73 26.27
C VAL A 892 10.52 16.45 27.49
N HIS A 893 10.08 16.87 28.68
CA HIS A 893 10.81 16.64 29.92
C HIS A 893 10.74 15.16 30.32
N THR A 894 11.91 14.58 30.59
CA THR A 894 12.07 13.21 31.07
C THR A 894 12.01 13.20 32.61
N ALA A 895 11.38 12.19 33.21
CA ALA A 895 11.46 12.00 34.66
C ALA A 895 12.91 11.70 35.10
N THR A 896 13.28 11.95 36.36
CA THR A 896 14.52 11.35 36.91
C THR A 896 14.21 9.95 37.48
N PRO A 897 15.17 9.00 37.44
CA PRO A 897 14.99 7.69 38.06
C PRO A 897 14.63 7.78 39.56
N GLU A 898 15.25 8.73 40.25
CA GLU A 898 15.06 8.96 41.69
C GLU A 898 13.64 9.47 41.98
N PHE A 899 13.09 10.33 41.11
CA PHE A 899 11.70 10.78 41.18
C PHE A 899 10.69 9.65 40.95
N LEU A 900 10.92 8.78 39.95
CA LEU A 900 10.03 7.61 39.73
C LEU A 900 10.10 6.62 40.91
N SER A 901 11.28 6.35 41.45
CA SER A 901 11.46 5.49 42.63
C SER A 901 10.83 6.09 43.89
N ALA A 902 10.96 7.41 44.12
CA ALA A 902 10.32 8.10 45.23
C ALA A 902 8.78 8.09 45.12
N LEU A 903 8.24 8.27 43.91
CA LEU A 903 6.80 8.12 43.65
C LEU A 903 6.32 6.70 43.95
N ARG A 904 7.05 5.67 43.52
CA ARG A 904 6.71 4.26 43.82
C ARG A 904 6.67 4.01 45.31
N ALA A 905 7.73 4.37 46.02
CA ALA A 905 7.86 4.19 47.47
C ALA A 905 6.73 4.89 48.23
N ARG A 906 6.48 6.18 47.96
CA ARG A 906 5.42 6.94 48.64
C ARG A 906 4.01 6.44 48.29
N CYS A 907 3.79 5.96 47.06
CA CYS A 907 2.52 5.33 46.68
C CYS A 907 2.25 4.04 47.46
N ASP A 908 3.28 3.21 47.71
CA ASP A 908 3.08 1.98 48.49
C ASP A 908 2.97 2.24 49.99
N GLU A 909 3.72 3.21 50.52
CA GLU A 909 3.63 3.66 51.93
C GLU A 909 2.19 4.07 52.30
N VAL A 910 1.52 4.87 51.46
CA VAL A 910 0.14 5.32 51.73
C VAL A 910 -0.94 4.39 51.15
N GLY A 911 -0.57 3.32 50.43
CA GLY A 911 -1.52 2.44 49.74
C GLY A 911 -2.28 3.11 48.57
N ALA A 912 -1.65 4.02 47.84
CA ALA A 912 -2.16 4.58 46.59
C ALA A 912 -1.86 3.68 45.38
N VAL A 913 -2.55 3.96 44.27
CA VAL A 913 -2.34 3.35 42.96
C VAL A 913 -1.44 4.25 42.09
N LEU A 914 -0.23 3.80 41.76
CA LEU A 914 0.65 4.51 40.82
C LEU A 914 0.24 4.21 39.37
N ILE A 915 0.07 5.25 38.55
CA ILE A 915 -0.39 5.17 37.18
C ILE A 915 0.66 5.79 36.26
N PHE A 916 1.17 5.03 35.30
CA PHE A 916 2.04 5.57 34.25
C PHE A 916 1.25 5.79 32.96
N ASP A 917 1.23 7.05 32.52
CA ASP A 917 0.73 7.43 31.21
C ASP A 917 1.83 7.17 30.17
N GLU A 918 1.71 6.03 29.49
CA GLU A 918 2.59 5.57 28.42
C GLU A 918 1.92 5.72 27.05
N ILE A 919 0.89 6.57 26.94
CA ILE A 919 0.14 6.81 25.69
C ILE A 919 1.02 7.47 24.62
N GLN A 920 1.98 8.31 25.02
CA GLN A 920 2.89 9.00 24.09
C GLN A 920 4.31 8.43 24.09
N CYS A 921 4.86 8.03 25.24
CA CYS A 921 6.24 7.55 25.35
C CYS A 921 6.40 6.02 25.26
N GLY A 922 5.31 5.26 25.34
CA GLY A 922 5.33 3.80 25.30
C GLY A 922 5.36 3.19 23.90
N LEU A 923 5.13 1.88 23.85
CA LEU A 923 5.12 1.05 22.64
C LEU A 923 6.33 1.29 21.72
N SER A 924 7.52 1.10 22.29
CA SER A 924 8.82 1.17 21.61
C SER A 924 9.25 2.56 21.13
N ARG A 925 8.53 3.63 21.50
CA ARG A 925 8.87 5.02 21.16
C ARG A 925 10.23 5.48 21.74
N THR A 926 10.57 5.08 22.95
CA THR A 926 11.89 5.36 23.57
C THR A 926 13.00 4.43 23.10
N GLY A 927 12.68 3.33 22.41
CA GLY A 927 13.61 2.23 22.18
C GLY A 927 13.56 1.11 23.24
N SER A 928 12.73 1.24 24.28
CA SER A 928 12.21 0.13 25.10
C SER A 928 10.70 0.01 24.89
N LEU A 929 10.11 -1.17 25.10
CA LEU A 929 8.66 -1.37 24.92
C LEU A 929 7.83 -0.35 25.72
N TRP A 930 8.29 -0.03 26.93
CA TRP A 930 7.74 1.02 27.80
C TRP A 930 8.86 2.00 28.20
N ALA A 931 8.53 3.28 28.35
CA ALA A 931 9.51 4.33 28.64
C ALA A 931 10.15 4.20 30.01
N HIS A 932 9.36 3.91 31.06
CA HIS A 932 9.89 3.76 32.42
C HIS A 932 10.90 2.60 32.56
N ALA A 933 10.84 1.60 31.67
CA ALA A 933 11.80 0.50 31.56
C ALA A 933 12.83 0.73 30.42
N HIS A 934 13.17 1.99 30.17
CA HIS A 934 14.36 2.35 29.40
C HIS A 934 15.55 2.51 30.35
N PRO A 935 16.77 2.02 30.04
CA PRO A 935 17.93 2.08 30.95
C PRO A 935 18.45 3.49 31.33
N THR A 936 17.79 4.56 30.87
CA THR A 936 18.03 5.94 31.30
C THR A 936 17.02 6.43 32.35
N LEU A 937 15.97 5.67 32.60
CA LEU A 937 14.88 5.94 33.56
C LEU A 937 14.82 4.90 34.70
N GLU A 938 15.48 3.75 34.54
CA GLU A 938 15.74 2.82 35.65
C GLU A 938 16.77 3.41 36.64
N PRO A 939 16.65 3.11 37.95
CA PRO A 939 17.65 3.50 38.94
C PRO A 939 19.03 2.86 38.64
N LYS A 940 20.10 3.55 39.06
CA LYS A 940 21.50 3.13 38.82
C LYS A 940 22.16 2.51 40.06
N ASP A 941 21.49 2.55 41.20
CA ASP A 941 21.83 1.84 42.42
C ASP A 941 20.93 0.60 42.57
N ASP A 942 21.04 -0.13 43.68
CA ASP A 942 20.25 -1.33 43.95
C ASP A 942 18.76 -1.05 44.29
N SER A 943 18.26 0.18 44.04
CA SER A 943 16.84 0.50 44.25
C SER A 943 15.93 -0.31 43.32
N PRO A 944 14.75 -0.77 43.79
CA PRO A 944 13.81 -1.50 42.95
C PRO A 944 13.23 -0.60 41.85
N ALA A 945 13.18 -1.12 40.62
CA ALA A 945 12.58 -0.42 39.49
C ALA A 945 11.11 -0.02 39.77
N ALA A 946 10.76 1.20 39.40
CA ALA A 946 9.49 1.84 39.72
C ALA A 946 8.30 1.33 38.89
N HIS A 947 7.94 0.05 39.02
CA HIS A 947 6.81 -0.52 38.28
C HIS A 947 5.48 0.18 38.64
N PRO A 948 4.60 0.52 37.68
CA PRO A 948 3.28 1.06 37.97
C PRO A 948 2.30 -0.01 38.47
N ASP A 949 1.19 0.44 39.08
CA ASP A 949 0.01 -0.40 39.36
C ASP A 949 -0.99 -0.41 38.19
N ILE A 950 -0.99 0.66 37.38
CA ILE A 950 -1.74 0.76 36.12
C ILE A 950 -0.85 1.42 35.06
N LEU A 951 -0.84 0.87 33.86
CA LEU A 951 -0.19 1.47 32.69
C LEU A 951 -1.24 1.73 31.61
N THR A 952 -1.31 2.97 31.11
CA THR A 952 -2.24 3.36 30.03
C THR A 952 -1.49 3.55 28.71
N THR A 953 -2.10 3.12 27.61
CA THR A 953 -1.53 3.21 26.27
C THR A 953 -2.59 3.44 25.20
N ALA A 954 -2.22 4.07 24.08
CA ALA A 954 -3.08 4.29 22.92
C ALA A 954 -2.18 4.63 21.71
N LYS A 955 -2.54 5.64 20.90
CA LYS A 955 -1.75 6.22 19.79
C LYS A 955 -1.12 5.13 18.89
N ALA A 956 0.17 4.84 19.13
CA ALA A 956 0.96 3.82 18.44
C ALA A 956 0.25 2.46 18.37
N LEU A 957 -0.54 2.07 19.39
CA LEU A 957 -1.26 0.79 19.45
C LEU A 957 -2.15 0.54 18.22
N GLY A 958 -2.78 1.57 17.66
CA GLY A 958 -3.69 1.44 16.52
C GLY A 958 -3.10 1.82 15.16
N ASN A 959 -1.87 2.35 15.14
CA ASN A 959 -1.22 2.94 13.96
C ASN A 959 -2.17 3.82 13.10
N GLY A 960 -2.97 4.66 13.74
CA GLY A 960 -3.98 5.54 13.13
C GLY A 960 -5.43 5.15 13.41
N ILE A 961 -5.72 3.90 13.75
CA ILE A 961 -7.07 3.47 14.16
C ILE A 961 -7.33 3.80 15.65
N PRO A 962 -8.50 4.34 16.03
CA PRO A 962 -8.84 4.60 17.43
C PRO A 962 -8.87 3.33 18.29
N ILE A 963 -7.89 3.21 19.19
CA ILE A 963 -7.82 2.21 20.25
C ILE A 963 -7.00 2.76 21.43
N GLY A 964 -7.34 2.31 22.64
CA GLY A 964 -6.54 2.50 23.85
C GLY A 964 -6.65 1.28 24.76
N ALA A 965 -5.76 1.18 25.74
CA ALA A 965 -5.80 0.11 26.74
C ALA A 965 -5.30 0.59 28.10
N THR A 966 -5.87 -0.01 29.15
CA THR A 966 -5.51 0.18 30.56
C THR A 966 -5.05 -1.17 31.10
N ILE A 967 -3.74 -1.40 31.18
CA ILE A 967 -3.13 -2.59 31.79
C ILE A 967 -3.11 -2.39 33.30
N VAL A 968 -3.55 -3.39 34.07
CA VAL A 968 -3.69 -3.30 35.53
C VAL A 968 -2.97 -4.45 36.23
N SER A 969 -2.44 -4.16 37.43
CA SER A 969 -1.88 -5.17 38.33
C SER A 969 -2.96 -5.87 39.16
N ASP A 970 -2.61 -6.99 39.80
CA ASP A 970 -3.53 -7.77 40.65
C ASP A 970 -4.09 -6.93 41.82
N LYS A 971 -3.25 -6.05 42.40
CA LYS A 971 -3.56 -5.00 43.40
C LYS A 971 -4.75 -4.12 42.97
N VAL A 972 -4.99 -3.97 41.66
CA VAL A 972 -6.10 -3.19 41.10
C VAL A 972 -7.23 -4.10 40.62
N SER A 973 -6.95 -5.12 39.81
CA SER A 973 -8.00 -5.96 39.19
C SER A 973 -8.88 -6.68 40.21
N GLN A 974 -8.36 -7.03 41.39
CA GLN A 974 -9.17 -7.66 42.44
C GLN A 974 -10.32 -6.78 42.97
N HIS A 975 -10.25 -5.45 42.81
CA HIS A 975 -11.28 -4.51 43.27
C HIS A 975 -12.36 -4.21 42.23
N ILE A 976 -12.08 -4.44 40.94
CA ILE A 976 -13.00 -4.13 39.84
C ILE A 976 -14.01 -5.28 39.67
N LYS A 977 -15.29 -4.95 39.48
CA LYS A 977 -16.38 -5.92 39.30
C LYS A 977 -17.17 -5.64 38.01
N VAL A 978 -17.88 -6.65 37.53
CA VAL A 978 -18.76 -6.55 36.37
C VAL A 978 -19.79 -5.44 36.63
N GLY A 979 -19.80 -4.41 35.77
CA GLY A 979 -20.67 -3.23 35.88
C GLY A 979 -19.99 -1.95 36.37
N ASP A 980 -18.80 -1.98 36.99
CA ASP A 980 -18.08 -0.76 37.43
C ASP A 980 -17.63 0.14 36.26
N HIS A 981 -17.36 -0.47 35.11
CA HIS A 981 -16.93 0.19 33.89
C HIS A 981 -17.41 -0.60 32.66
N GLY A 982 -17.69 0.09 31.56
CA GLY A 982 -17.94 -0.50 30.25
C GLY A 982 -17.75 0.54 29.15
N THR A 983 -17.69 0.09 27.91
CA THR A 983 -17.61 0.91 26.69
C THR A 983 -18.30 0.17 25.55
N THR A 984 -18.92 0.90 24.63
CA THR A 984 -19.59 0.30 23.46
C THR A 984 -18.56 -0.21 22.47
N PHE A 985 -17.67 0.67 21.99
CA PHE A 985 -16.75 0.35 20.88
C PHE A 985 -15.39 -0.19 21.33
N GLY A 986 -14.97 0.02 22.58
CA GLY A 986 -13.72 -0.55 23.08
C GLY A 986 -13.78 -2.07 23.08
N GLY A 987 -12.70 -2.74 22.67
CA GLY A 987 -12.72 -4.19 22.49
C GLY A 987 -13.40 -4.66 21.19
N ASN A 988 -13.60 -3.79 20.19
CA ASN A 988 -14.17 -4.23 18.91
C ASN A 988 -13.18 -5.12 18.10
N PRO A 989 -13.66 -6.20 17.45
CA PRO A 989 -12.85 -7.11 16.64
C PRO A 989 -11.90 -6.47 15.63
N LEU A 990 -12.30 -5.38 14.97
CA LEU A 990 -11.47 -4.69 13.97
C LEU A 990 -10.24 -4.03 14.61
N ALA A 991 -10.47 -3.12 15.56
CA ALA A 991 -9.40 -2.41 16.27
C ALA A 991 -8.51 -3.38 17.06
N CYS A 992 -9.08 -4.41 17.70
CA CYS A 992 -8.29 -5.40 18.44
C CYS A 992 -7.37 -6.24 17.55
N ARG A 993 -7.78 -6.60 16.34
CA ARG A 993 -6.91 -7.34 15.39
C ARG A 993 -5.77 -6.47 14.87
N ILE A 994 -6.04 -5.19 14.62
CA ILE A 994 -5.02 -4.21 14.22
C ILE A 994 -4.04 -3.99 15.38
N GLY A 995 -4.56 -3.75 16.59
CA GLY A 995 -3.76 -3.62 17.80
C GLY A 995 -2.89 -4.85 18.08
N GLN A 996 -3.38 -6.06 17.80
CA GLN A 996 -2.59 -7.29 17.91
C GLN A 996 -1.40 -7.27 16.94
N HIS A 997 -1.63 -6.99 15.65
CA HIS A 997 -0.56 -6.95 14.64
C HIS A 997 0.47 -5.87 14.97
N VAL A 998 0.01 -4.66 15.27
CA VAL A 998 0.87 -3.52 15.57
C VAL A 998 1.67 -3.77 16.84
N LEU A 999 1.06 -4.24 17.93
CA LEU A 999 1.76 -4.59 19.16
C LEU A 999 2.86 -5.65 18.93
N THR A 1000 2.57 -6.73 18.20
CA THR A 1000 3.58 -7.75 17.87
C THR A 1000 4.73 -7.19 17.03
N ARG A 1001 4.48 -6.24 16.12
CA ARG A 1001 5.54 -5.53 15.37
C ARG A 1001 6.37 -4.61 16.27
N LEU A 1002 5.72 -3.89 17.20
CA LEU A 1002 6.37 -2.95 18.11
C LEU A 1002 7.18 -3.67 19.22
N ALA A 1003 6.73 -4.82 19.69
CA ALA A 1003 7.44 -5.67 20.65
C ALA A 1003 8.71 -6.34 20.10
N SER A 1004 9.00 -6.19 18.79
CA SER A 1004 10.20 -6.76 18.18
C SER A 1004 11.49 -6.11 18.71
N SER A 1005 12.41 -6.93 19.22
CA SER A 1005 13.76 -6.52 19.63
C SER A 1005 14.55 -5.87 18.49
N ALA A 1006 14.35 -6.31 17.24
CA ALA A 1006 14.97 -5.73 16.06
C ALA A 1006 14.46 -4.29 15.80
N LEU A 1007 13.16 -4.03 15.97
CA LEU A 1007 12.62 -2.67 15.87
C LEU A 1007 13.16 -1.79 17.00
N GLN A 1008 13.16 -2.27 18.24
CA GLN A 1008 13.66 -1.52 19.39
C GLN A 1008 15.16 -1.16 19.25
N SER A 1009 15.99 -2.08 18.76
CA SER A 1009 17.39 -1.79 18.42
C SER A 1009 17.52 -0.77 17.28
N SER A 1010 16.67 -0.84 16.25
CA SER A 1010 16.62 0.17 15.18
C SER A 1010 16.27 1.56 15.72
N VAL A 1011 15.27 1.67 16.61
CA VAL A 1011 14.90 2.94 17.28
C VAL A 1011 16.07 3.51 18.10
N ARG A 1012 16.80 2.67 18.84
CA ARG A 1012 18.00 3.10 19.60
C ARG A 1012 19.14 3.58 18.67
N SER A 1013 19.36 2.90 17.54
CA SER A 1013 20.32 3.33 16.51
C SER A 1013 19.93 4.69 15.93
N ARG A 1014 18.68 4.84 15.48
CA ARG A 1014 18.15 6.05 14.84
C ARG A 1014 18.05 7.24 15.80
N SER A 1015 17.74 7.00 17.08
CA SER A 1015 17.88 7.98 18.16
C SER A 1015 19.30 8.56 18.23
N THR A 1016 20.33 7.75 18.00
CA THR A 1016 21.73 8.18 18.02
C THR A 1016 22.04 9.07 16.81
N THR A 1017 21.62 8.68 15.60
CA THR A 1017 21.71 9.51 14.38
C THR A 1017 20.99 10.85 14.56
N PHE A 1018 19.74 10.83 15.05
CA PHE A 1018 18.90 12.01 15.20
C PHE A 1018 19.49 12.99 16.22
N ARG A 1019 19.91 12.50 17.40
CA ARG A 1019 20.59 13.33 18.41
C ARG A 1019 21.91 13.91 17.92
N SER A 1020 22.70 13.15 17.18
CA SER A 1020 23.96 13.64 16.59
C SER A 1020 23.73 14.82 15.66
N GLY A 1021 22.66 14.81 14.85
CA GLY A 1021 22.29 15.94 13.99
C GLY A 1021 21.70 17.12 14.77
N LEU A 1022 20.84 16.90 15.78
CA LEU A 1022 20.34 17.98 16.66
C LEU A 1022 21.49 18.70 17.40
N GLU A 1023 22.49 17.94 17.86
CA GLU A 1023 23.70 18.49 18.50
C GLU A 1023 24.61 19.24 17.51
N GLN A 1024 24.56 18.92 16.21
CA GLN A 1024 25.19 19.74 15.16
C GLN A 1024 24.41 21.05 14.93
N LEU A 1025 23.07 21.03 14.97
CA LEU A 1025 22.27 22.26 14.91
C LEU A 1025 22.50 23.16 16.14
N ARG A 1026 22.64 22.58 17.34
CA ARG A 1026 23.02 23.30 18.56
C ARG A 1026 24.39 23.98 18.44
N LYS A 1027 25.37 23.29 17.84
CA LYS A 1027 26.70 23.86 17.55
C LYS A 1027 26.69 24.92 16.45
N ARG A 1028 25.71 24.90 15.55
CA ARG A 1028 25.50 25.92 14.51
C ARG A 1028 24.81 27.17 15.06
N PHE A 1029 23.94 27.02 16.06
CA PHE A 1029 23.12 28.09 16.64
C PHE A 1029 23.19 28.12 18.18
N PRO A 1030 24.39 28.31 18.78
CA PRO A 1030 24.60 28.13 20.22
C PRO A 1030 23.79 29.10 21.09
N ASP A 1031 23.57 30.33 20.62
CA ASP A 1031 22.80 31.35 21.37
C ASP A 1031 21.28 31.12 21.31
N ALA A 1032 20.81 30.30 20.35
CA ALA A 1032 19.40 30.03 20.10
C ALA A 1032 18.92 28.67 20.63
N VAL A 1033 19.82 27.68 20.78
CA VAL A 1033 19.48 26.30 21.18
C VAL A 1033 20.00 25.98 22.58
N GLU A 1034 19.09 25.93 23.55
CA GLU A 1034 19.41 25.67 24.95
C GLU A 1034 19.78 24.19 25.19
N ASP A 1035 18.92 23.25 24.79
CA ASP A 1035 18.91 21.86 25.30
C ASP A 1035 18.26 20.85 24.32
N ILE A 1036 18.60 19.56 24.45
CA ILE A 1036 18.14 18.44 23.58
C ILE A 1036 17.56 17.29 24.43
N ARG A 1037 16.22 17.22 24.50
CA ARG A 1037 15.45 16.46 25.50
C ARG A 1037 14.85 15.14 24.99
N GLY A 1038 14.14 14.42 25.86
CA GLY A 1038 13.40 13.18 25.56
C GLY A 1038 14.25 11.90 25.55
N CYS A 1039 13.80 10.87 24.84
CA CYS A 1039 14.49 9.58 24.65
C CYS A 1039 14.00 8.84 23.40
N GLY A 1040 14.87 8.04 22.76
CA GLY A 1040 14.52 7.29 21.56
C GLY A 1040 14.13 8.19 20.38
N LEU A 1041 12.96 7.92 19.80
CA LEU A 1041 12.33 8.77 18.78
C LEU A 1041 11.16 9.59 19.37
N LEU A 1042 11.26 9.99 20.64
CA LEU A 1042 10.55 11.12 21.23
C LEU A 1042 11.61 12.12 21.69
N LEU A 1043 11.89 13.14 20.88
CA LEU A 1043 12.98 14.09 21.08
C LEU A 1043 12.46 15.53 21.14
N GLY A 1044 13.13 16.37 21.94
CA GLY A 1044 12.89 17.80 22.03
C GLY A 1044 14.13 18.63 21.69
N LEU A 1045 13.95 19.81 21.12
CA LEU A 1045 14.97 20.84 20.92
C LEU A 1045 14.44 22.14 21.53
N GLN A 1046 15.00 22.55 22.67
CA GLN A 1046 14.59 23.75 23.39
C GLN A 1046 15.28 24.97 22.80
N LEU A 1047 14.51 26.02 22.50
CA LEU A 1047 15.05 27.33 22.17
C LEU A 1047 15.25 28.18 23.43
N THR A 1048 16.29 29.02 23.45
CA THR A 1048 16.57 29.96 24.55
C THR A 1048 15.48 31.04 24.68
N GLU A 1049 15.43 31.73 25.81
CA GLU A 1049 14.41 32.75 26.12
C GLU A 1049 14.24 33.83 25.02
N GLN A 1050 15.33 34.21 24.35
CA GLN A 1050 15.31 35.16 23.23
C GLN A 1050 14.57 34.61 21.99
N TYR A 1051 14.67 33.31 21.72
CA TYR A 1051 14.18 32.68 20.49
C TYR A 1051 12.92 31.84 20.68
N LYS A 1052 12.49 31.56 21.91
CA LYS A 1052 11.29 30.74 22.18
C LYS A 1052 10.00 31.31 21.59
N GLY A 1053 9.91 32.63 21.42
CA GLY A 1053 8.77 33.32 20.81
C GLY A 1053 8.53 32.97 19.34
N ILE A 1054 9.60 32.68 18.58
CA ILE A 1054 9.54 32.43 17.13
C ILE A 1054 9.57 30.93 16.75
N VAL A 1055 9.32 30.05 17.73
CA VAL A 1055 9.22 28.59 17.49
C VAL A 1055 8.11 28.24 16.48
N GLY A 1056 7.05 29.05 16.42
CA GLY A 1056 5.97 28.92 15.43
C GLY A 1056 6.42 29.23 14.00
N ASP A 1057 7.33 30.18 13.84
CA ASP A 1057 7.90 30.55 12.54
C ASP A 1057 8.81 29.44 12.00
N ILE A 1058 9.63 28.82 12.87
CA ILE A 1058 10.48 27.68 12.48
C ILE A 1058 9.63 26.47 12.05
N THR A 1059 8.51 26.18 12.74
CA THR A 1059 7.58 25.11 12.30
C THR A 1059 6.79 25.44 11.03
N THR A 1060 6.74 26.72 10.64
CA THR A 1060 6.15 27.16 9.36
C THR A 1060 7.18 27.09 8.23
N GLU A 1061 8.35 27.69 8.41
CA GLU A 1061 9.47 27.62 7.46
C GLU A 1061 9.89 26.18 7.14
N ALA A 1062 9.91 25.28 8.13
CA ALA A 1062 10.17 23.86 7.92
C ALA A 1062 9.09 23.20 7.03
N ARG A 1063 7.81 23.56 7.23
CA ARG A 1063 6.68 23.04 6.42
C ARG A 1063 6.78 23.50 4.96
N GLU A 1064 7.10 24.77 4.73
CA GLU A 1064 7.31 25.35 3.38
C GLU A 1064 8.54 24.76 2.65
N ARG A 1065 9.41 24.05 3.37
CA ARG A 1065 10.53 23.27 2.84
C ARG A 1065 10.26 21.76 2.79
N GLY A 1066 9.02 21.33 3.05
CA GLY A 1066 8.61 19.92 2.96
C GLY A 1066 8.89 19.08 4.21
N LEU A 1067 9.01 19.67 5.39
CA LEU A 1067 9.21 18.97 6.66
C LEU A 1067 8.12 19.31 7.69
N LEU A 1068 7.42 18.29 8.20
CA LEU A 1068 6.44 18.46 9.27
C LEU A 1068 7.09 18.24 10.64
N VAL A 1069 7.12 19.29 11.44
CA VAL A 1069 7.57 19.33 12.84
C VAL A 1069 6.50 20.00 13.70
N ILE A 1070 6.49 19.73 15.01
CA ILE A 1070 5.49 20.26 15.96
C ILE A 1070 6.16 20.86 17.19
N THR A 1071 5.45 21.73 17.90
CA THR A 1071 5.90 22.28 19.19
C THR A 1071 5.53 21.36 20.38
N ALA A 1072 6.18 21.55 21.52
CA ALA A 1072 5.85 20.94 22.81
C ALA A 1072 5.91 21.96 23.97
N GLY A 1073 5.18 23.06 23.85
CA GLY A 1073 5.22 24.13 24.86
C GLY A 1073 6.45 25.03 24.76
N ASP A 1074 6.48 26.06 25.61
CA ASP A 1074 7.48 27.14 25.79
C ASP A 1074 8.79 27.04 24.98
N GLY A 1075 8.77 27.29 23.67
CA GLY A 1075 9.96 27.29 22.80
C GLY A 1075 10.50 25.93 22.36
N CYS A 1076 9.91 24.81 22.78
CA CYS A 1076 10.41 23.48 22.45
C CYS A 1076 9.84 22.98 21.12
N LEU A 1077 10.72 22.65 20.16
CA LEU A 1077 10.39 21.82 18.99
C LEU A 1077 10.43 20.34 19.39
N ARG A 1078 9.50 19.55 18.87
CA ARG A 1078 9.34 18.12 19.18
C ARG A 1078 9.33 17.26 17.91
N PHE A 1079 10.07 16.16 17.98
CA PHE A 1079 10.24 15.19 16.92
C PHE A 1079 9.78 13.82 17.40
N VAL A 1080 8.77 13.28 16.71
CA VAL A 1080 8.15 11.99 16.95
C VAL A 1080 7.84 11.27 15.62
N PRO A 1081 8.84 11.04 14.74
CA PRO A 1081 8.66 10.40 13.43
C PRO A 1081 8.14 8.95 13.54
N PRO A 1082 7.69 8.31 12.45
CA PRO A 1082 7.49 6.87 12.41
C PRO A 1082 8.75 6.12 12.85
N LEU A 1083 8.63 5.03 13.61
CA LEU A 1083 9.78 4.27 14.11
C LEU A 1083 10.55 3.56 12.97
N ILE A 1084 9.91 3.44 11.81
CA ILE A 1084 10.54 2.93 10.58
C ILE A 1084 11.42 3.96 9.84
N ILE A 1085 11.49 5.23 10.28
CA ILE A 1085 12.28 6.31 9.67
C ILE A 1085 13.77 5.96 9.49
N THR A 1086 14.26 6.03 8.27
CA THR A 1086 15.65 5.73 7.89
C THR A 1086 16.63 6.81 8.33
N ASP A 1087 17.90 6.46 8.51
CA ASP A 1087 18.96 7.43 8.83
C ASP A 1087 19.16 8.47 7.71
N GLU A 1088 18.75 8.18 6.48
CA GLU A 1088 18.78 9.15 5.38
C GLU A 1088 17.61 10.14 5.46
N GLU A 1089 16.39 9.68 5.77
CA GLU A 1089 15.25 10.56 6.08
C GLU A 1089 15.55 11.45 7.30
N ILE A 1090 16.24 10.93 8.32
CA ILE A 1090 16.70 11.73 9.46
C ILE A 1090 17.65 12.85 9.00
N ARG A 1091 18.58 12.59 8.07
CA ARG A 1091 19.50 13.61 7.52
C ARG A 1091 18.77 14.62 6.63
N GLU A 1092 17.85 14.16 5.77
CA GLU A 1092 17.00 15.01 4.90
C GLU A 1092 16.27 16.05 5.76
N GLY A 1093 15.52 15.60 6.77
CA GLY A 1093 14.78 16.51 7.64
C GLY A 1093 15.64 17.36 8.57
N LEU A 1094 16.79 16.88 9.05
CA LEU A 1094 17.68 17.72 9.87
C LEU A 1094 18.44 18.77 9.04
N SER A 1095 18.68 18.53 7.74
CA SER A 1095 19.15 19.58 6.81
C SER A 1095 18.07 20.65 6.62
N ILE A 1096 16.85 20.24 6.28
CA ILE A 1096 15.70 21.15 6.09
C ILE A 1096 15.43 21.99 7.35
N LEU A 1097 15.47 21.37 8.54
CA LEU A 1097 15.31 22.07 9.81
C LEU A 1097 16.45 23.08 10.05
N GLY A 1098 17.70 22.71 9.72
CA GLY A 1098 18.85 23.60 9.86
C GLY A 1098 18.79 24.83 8.95
N GLU A 1099 18.29 24.69 7.73
CA GLU A 1099 18.02 25.81 6.83
C GLU A 1099 16.85 26.68 7.31
N ALA A 1100 15.79 26.04 7.83
CA ALA A 1100 14.63 26.75 8.35
C ALA A 1100 14.97 27.61 9.57
N MET A 1101 15.76 27.05 10.49
CA MET A 1101 16.30 27.77 11.65
C MET A 1101 17.18 28.95 11.20
N GLU A 1102 18.08 28.75 10.23
CA GLU A 1102 18.93 29.82 9.70
C GLU A 1102 18.13 30.98 9.10
N HIS A 1103 17.12 30.70 8.27
CA HIS A 1103 16.30 31.75 7.66
C HIS A 1103 15.45 32.51 8.68
N VAL A 1104 14.88 31.81 9.67
CA VAL A 1104 14.07 32.45 10.71
C VAL A 1104 14.93 33.27 11.67
N PHE A 1105 16.10 32.79 12.08
CA PHE A 1105 17.03 33.56 12.92
C PHE A 1105 17.59 34.78 12.19
N ALA A 1106 17.94 34.66 10.91
CA ALA A 1106 18.39 35.79 10.08
C ALA A 1106 17.29 36.82 9.75
N ARG A 1107 16.02 36.53 10.10
CA ARG A 1107 14.88 37.47 10.03
C ARG A 1107 14.49 38.07 11.38
N ALA A 1108 15.06 37.57 12.47
CA ALA A 1108 14.77 37.99 13.85
C ALA A 1108 15.91 38.81 14.49
N ALA A 1109 17.10 38.80 13.86
CA ALA A 1109 18.24 39.65 14.17
C ALA A 1109 18.25 40.94 13.32
#